data_AF-A0A2D7LY09-F1
#
_entry.id   AF-A0A2D7LY09-F1
#
_cell.length_a   1.000
_cell.length_b   1.000
_cell.length_c   1.000
_cell.angle_alpha   90.00
_cell.angle_beta   90.00
_cell.angle_gamma   90.00
#
_symmetry.space_group_name_H-M   'P 1'
#
loop_
_entity.id
_entity.type
_entity.pdbx_description
1 polymer ?
#
loop_
_entity_poly.entity_id
_entity_poly.type
_entity_poly.pdbx_seq_one_letter_code
_entity_poly.pdbx_strand_id
1 'polypeptide(L)'
;MRTETFKVEGQKSLFNQINLDFERTKRIYRVLGDLSQDSMDQLKAGELTQFSFSSDKMRPMLSYIADNQITLSKHLEQDSEYYKFEEELRQLSQKLKRNLNSVEVAMKTMSAVDFNPVFFLSEELTNAYIDYQLPMAWEFEHDLVTINNLEHTLLLDLLIKRGQKRIFLIGGNINVSDLKIEYPDVIVYKTEDHKSLDELVVAFPQRPPRRITSLDCGNKPSSVELMNEIKDLLSKGRSRAWLRFNTINRGDAVKILDNLSNIHIHRQTSDFHQKFKGKAAVIVCPGPSLSKNIDYLKEIKGKALIICVLHALRPLRKAGIIPDIVIHTDPQNLKALSRIENELEVSLYDHWINAEELEGVSYFVTSSSGSPDNFDFPVKEVIWMSPGMRIGAFLPIDLFDYTRVGGSVSHSAFDLAIEFGFSKIALVGQDLALSETGELYANNAELDLSPNRMANLGEEFKTKGFYGNEVTTNASFSFFAQFYKHFAKQVNAETNIKLFNCTEGGVYLEGFDHISLKKFIKDEVVNTEQDRSINSIFASVIRDEKKYLKEKAKLIRFIKDNIKLGKEVKRLSKIAIGIAKKKYQSEEDLSRFDLVQNKTIKKLTKNYFYTLGLQKEIYILKAGVAADNSTRGQIGFHLDFLRSVVTFNTKFLAAFTKQLALISIKA
;
A
#
# COMPACT_ATOMS: atom_id res chain seq x y z
N MET A 1 -32.77 10.28 13.89
CA MET A 1 -31.42 9.70 14.02
C MET A 1 -30.45 10.65 13.36
N ARG A 2 -29.74 11.46 14.15
CA ARG A 2 -28.74 12.42 13.66
C ARG A 2 -27.53 11.61 13.19
N THR A 3 -27.27 11.60 11.90
CA THR A 3 -26.01 11.12 11.32
C THR A 3 -24.88 12.02 11.80
N GLU A 4 -24.04 11.49 12.67
CA GLU A 4 -22.77 12.10 13.06
C GLU A 4 -21.86 12.14 11.81
N THR A 5 -21.76 13.32 11.20
CA THR A 5 -20.83 13.56 10.11
C THR A 5 -19.42 13.73 10.66
N PHE A 6 -18.54 12.81 10.31
CA PHE A 6 -17.10 12.94 10.52
C PHE A 6 -16.58 14.19 9.79
N LYS A 7 -16.26 15.25 10.52
CA LYS A 7 -15.50 16.37 9.97
C LYS A 7 -14.04 15.92 9.86
N VAL A 8 -13.67 15.48 8.67
CA VAL A 8 -12.28 15.18 8.35
C VAL A 8 -11.62 16.45 7.80
N GLU A 9 -11.49 17.50 8.61
CA GLU A 9 -10.59 18.61 8.31
C GLU A 9 -9.15 18.16 8.58
N GLY A 10 -8.60 17.35 7.67
CA GLY A 10 -7.21 16.91 7.79
C GLY A 10 -6.78 15.74 6.92
N GLN A 11 -7.68 14.82 6.54
CA GLN A 11 -7.33 13.76 5.59
C GLN A 11 -7.43 14.24 4.15
N LYS A 12 -6.39 14.93 3.70
CA LYS A 12 -5.82 14.49 2.43
C LYS A 12 -4.99 13.27 2.76
N SER A 13 -5.59 12.07 2.66
CA SER A 13 -4.78 10.90 2.28
C SER A 13 -3.82 11.38 1.20
N LEU A 14 -2.53 11.06 1.29
CA LEU A 14 -1.58 11.40 0.22
C LEU A 14 -2.06 10.88 -1.17
N PHE A 15 -3.07 10.01 -1.17
CA PHE A 15 -3.61 9.28 -2.32
C PHE A 15 -5.09 9.53 -2.66
N ASN A 16 -5.85 10.39 -1.93
CA ASN A 16 -7.20 10.79 -2.37
C ASN A 16 -7.23 12.23 -2.90
N GLN A 17 -7.67 12.36 -4.15
CA GLN A 17 -7.81 13.57 -4.97
C GLN A 17 -6.62 14.54 -4.92
N ILE A 18 -5.71 14.38 -5.88
CA ILE A 18 -4.72 15.43 -6.14
C ILE A 18 -5.45 16.58 -6.83
N ASN A 19 -5.65 17.66 -6.10
CA ASN A 19 -5.85 18.96 -6.73
C ASN A 19 -4.52 19.38 -7.34
N LEU A 20 -4.30 18.95 -8.60
CA LEU A 20 -3.28 19.56 -9.43
C LEU A 20 -3.65 21.01 -9.65
N ASP A 21 -2.67 21.90 -9.69
CA ASP A 21 -2.94 23.28 -10.09
C ASP A 21 -3.46 23.34 -11.53
N PHE A 22 -4.09 24.47 -11.85
CA PHE A 22 -4.70 24.72 -13.17
C PHE A 22 -3.70 24.53 -14.31
N GLU A 23 -2.49 25.10 -14.18
CA GLU A 23 -1.46 25.07 -15.23
C GLU A 23 -0.98 23.64 -15.52
N ARG A 24 -0.80 22.83 -14.48
CA ARG A 24 -0.43 21.42 -14.62
C ARG A 24 -1.55 20.61 -15.26
N THR A 25 -2.79 20.85 -14.85
CA THR A 25 -3.97 20.22 -15.46
C THR A 25 -4.05 20.59 -16.95
N LYS A 26 -3.95 21.88 -17.27
CA LYS A 26 -3.97 22.39 -18.65
C LYS A 26 -2.84 21.81 -19.51
N ARG A 27 -1.63 21.68 -18.97
CA ARG A 27 -0.49 21.06 -19.68
C ARG A 27 -0.78 19.61 -20.07
N ILE A 28 -1.27 18.80 -19.13
CA ILE A 28 -1.60 17.40 -19.39
C ILE A 28 -2.62 17.28 -20.52
N TYR A 29 -3.70 18.07 -20.46
CA TYR A 29 -4.75 18.04 -21.49
C TYR A 29 -4.27 18.55 -22.86
N ARG A 30 -3.36 19.53 -22.91
CA ARG A 30 -2.75 19.99 -24.16
C ARG A 30 -1.90 18.91 -24.81
N VAL A 31 -0.98 18.30 -24.05
CA VAL A 31 -0.13 17.21 -24.57
C VAL A 31 -0.98 16.05 -25.06
N LEU A 32 -2.02 15.68 -24.31
CA LEU A 32 -2.95 14.65 -24.74
C LEU A 32 -3.71 15.06 -26.02
N GLY A 33 -4.07 16.34 -26.16
CA GLY A 33 -4.63 16.91 -27.38
C GLY A 33 -3.70 16.74 -28.59
N ASP A 34 -2.41 17.05 -28.42
CA ASP A 34 -1.39 16.92 -29.47
C ASP A 34 -1.14 15.46 -29.85
N LEU A 35 -0.99 14.56 -28.87
CA LEU A 35 -0.85 13.12 -29.11
C LEU A 35 -2.08 12.50 -29.79
N SER A 36 -3.29 12.97 -29.40
CA SER A 36 -4.52 12.53 -30.05
C SER A 36 -4.59 12.98 -31.51
N GLN A 37 -3.97 14.13 -31.83
CA GLN A 37 -3.89 14.62 -33.20
C GLN A 37 -2.90 13.79 -34.02
N ASP A 38 -1.70 13.52 -33.48
CA ASP A 38 -0.70 12.64 -34.12
C ASP A 38 -1.31 11.27 -34.46
N SER A 39 -1.98 10.65 -33.50
CA SER A 39 -2.66 9.36 -33.71
C SER A 39 -3.72 9.44 -34.82
N MET A 40 -4.51 10.51 -34.86
CA MET A 40 -5.48 10.73 -35.94
C MET A 40 -4.83 10.94 -37.30
N ASP A 41 -3.65 11.55 -37.36
CA ASP A 41 -2.93 11.79 -38.60
C ASP A 41 -2.32 10.49 -39.13
N GLN A 42 -1.76 9.63 -38.26
CA GLN A 42 -1.33 8.27 -38.64
C GLN A 42 -2.50 7.42 -39.15
N LEU A 43 -3.65 7.49 -38.48
CA LEU A 43 -4.85 6.77 -38.88
C LEU A 43 -5.33 7.19 -40.28
N LYS A 44 -5.34 8.50 -40.57
CA LYS A 44 -5.72 9.02 -41.90
C LYS A 44 -4.72 8.67 -42.99
N ALA A 45 -3.44 8.54 -42.63
CA ALA A 45 -2.39 8.12 -43.55
C ALA A 45 -2.45 6.61 -43.89
N GLY A 46 -3.23 5.82 -43.13
CA GLY A 46 -3.29 4.36 -43.29
C GLY A 46 -2.11 3.63 -42.65
N GLU A 47 -1.27 4.32 -41.88
CA GLU A 47 -0.09 3.77 -41.21
C GLU A 47 -0.49 3.08 -39.90
N LEU A 48 -1.14 1.92 -40.00
CA LEU A 48 -1.77 1.21 -38.86
C LEU A 48 -0.78 0.90 -37.72
N THR A 49 0.44 0.47 -38.03
CA THR A 49 1.46 0.22 -37.01
C THR A 49 1.84 1.51 -36.28
N GLN A 50 2.04 2.61 -37.01
CA GLN A 50 2.35 3.91 -36.39
C GLN A 50 1.15 4.47 -35.61
N PHE A 51 -0.08 4.19 -36.04
CA PHE A 51 -1.29 4.49 -35.29
C PHE A 51 -1.29 3.79 -33.93
N SER A 52 -0.94 2.51 -33.85
CA SER A 52 -0.82 1.78 -32.57
C SER A 52 0.22 2.42 -31.65
N PHE A 53 1.44 2.68 -32.15
CA PHE A 53 2.52 3.25 -31.34
C PHE A 53 2.28 4.71 -30.93
N SER A 54 1.67 5.53 -31.78
CA SER A 54 1.26 6.91 -31.42
C SER A 54 0.14 6.89 -30.37
N SER A 55 -0.80 5.97 -30.49
CA SER A 55 -1.88 5.80 -29.50
C SER A 55 -1.35 5.37 -28.13
N ASP A 56 -0.31 4.53 -28.10
CA ASP A 56 0.32 4.10 -26.85
C ASP A 56 0.92 5.24 -26.03
N LYS A 57 1.44 6.28 -26.71
CA LYS A 57 1.97 7.48 -26.02
C LYS A 57 0.88 8.19 -25.21
N MET A 58 -0.40 8.06 -25.59
CA MET A 58 -1.53 8.64 -24.84
C MET A 58 -1.88 7.84 -23.58
N ARG A 59 -1.74 6.50 -23.61
CA ARG A 59 -2.29 5.60 -22.60
C ARG A 59 -1.80 5.90 -21.17
N PRO A 60 -0.50 6.15 -20.91
CA PRO A 60 -0.01 6.49 -19.57
C PRO A 60 -0.62 7.78 -19.00
N MET A 61 -0.84 8.79 -19.84
CA MET A 61 -1.50 10.04 -19.45
C MET A 61 -2.99 9.85 -19.20
N LEU A 62 -3.68 9.09 -20.05
CA LEU A 62 -5.09 8.75 -19.86
C LEU A 62 -5.30 7.94 -18.58
N SER A 63 -4.42 6.96 -18.31
CA SER A 63 -4.38 6.25 -17.04
C SER A 63 -4.21 7.21 -15.88
N TYR A 64 -3.23 8.13 -15.97
CA TYR A 64 -2.99 9.11 -14.92
C TYR A 64 -4.22 10.00 -14.66
N ILE A 65 -4.90 10.49 -15.70
CA ILE A 65 -6.12 11.30 -15.57
C ILE A 65 -7.23 10.51 -14.89
N ALA A 66 -7.51 9.30 -15.38
CA ALA A 66 -8.56 8.43 -14.85
C ALA A 66 -8.30 8.08 -13.38
N ASP A 67 -7.09 7.66 -13.07
CA ASP A 67 -6.72 7.15 -11.75
C ASP A 67 -6.67 8.22 -10.65
N ASN A 68 -6.57 9.49 -11.04
CA ASN A 68 -6.48 10.61 -10.10
C ASN A 68 -7.68 11.57 -10.21
N GLN A 69 -8.70 11.22 -11.01
CA GLN A 69 -9.91 12.02 -11.24
C GLN A 69 -9.59 13.48 -11.58
N ILE A 70 -8.64 13.67 -12.49
CA ILE A 70 -8.18 15.00 -12.91
C ILE A 70 -9.18 15.54 -13.93
N THR A 71 -9.72 16.73 -13.69
CA THR A 71 -10.72 17.34 -14.56
C THR A 71 -10.47 18.84 -14.68
N LEU A 72 -10.51 19.38 -15.92
CA LEU A 72 -10.35 20.82 -16.16
C LEU A 72 -11.45 21.65 -15.49
N SER A 73 -12.68 21.13 -15.43
CA SER A 73 -13.84 21.81 -14.85
C SER A 73 -13.68 22.17 -13.37
N LYS A 74 -12.86 21.43 -12.61
CA LYS A 74 -12.58 21.72 -11.19
C LYS A 74 -11.91 23.07 -10.95
N HIS A 75 -11.36 23.69 -12.00
CA HIS A 75 -10.66 24.98 -11.91
C HIS A 75 -11.48 26.16 -12.42
N LEU A 76 -12.66 25.90 -13.01
CA LEU A 76 -13.45 26.86 -13.78
C LEU A 76 -14.73 27.27 -13.06
N GLU A 77 -14.71 27.36 -11.73
CA GLU A 77 -15.79 27.98 -10.96
C GLU A 77 -15.92 29.47 -11.32
N GLN A 78 -17.14 30.03 -11.30
CA GLN A 78 -17.41 31.39 -11.82
C GLN A 78 -16.59 32.50 -11.13
N ASP A 79 -16.20 32.30 -9.86
CA ASP A 79 -15.37 33.23 -9.09
C ASP A 79 -13.85 32.96 -9.22
N SER A 80 -13.45 32.02 -10.08
CA SER A 80 -12.03 31.64 -10.29
C SER A 80 -11.31 32.61 -11.22
N GLU A 81 -10.07 32.98 -10.89
CA GLU A 81 -9.17 33.76 -11.76
C GLU A 81 -8.89 33.07 -13.12
N TYR A 82 -9.20 31.77 -13.21
CA TYR A 82 -9.03 30.94 -14.40
C TYR A 82 -10.26 30.87 -15.31
N TYR A 83 -11.41 31.43 -14.91
CA TYR A 83 -12.64 31.42 -15.70
C TYR A 83 -12.45 32.06 -17.09
N LYS A 84 -11.54 33.04 -17.22
CA LYS A 84 -11.13 33.65 -18.50
C LYS A 84 -10.58 32.67 -19.55
N PHE A 85 -10.19 31.46 -19.15
CA PHE A 85 -9.70 30.42 -20.05
C PHE A 85 -10.78 29.39 -20.41
N GLU A 86 -12.03 29.57 -19.96
CA GLU A 86 -13.11 28.61 -20.17
C GLU A 86 -13.30 28.27 -21.66
N GLU A 87 -13.36 29.28 -22.54
CA GLU A 87 -13.58 29.06 -23.97
C GLU A 87 -12.44 28.26 -24.62
N GLU A 88 -11.19 28.62 -24.34
CA GLU A 88 -10.00 27.91 -24.82
C GLU A 88 -10.03 26.44 -24.38
N LEU A 89 -10.36 26.19 -23.11
CA LEU A 89 -10.41 24.86 -22.55
C LEU A 89 -11.60 24.05 -23.07
N ARG A 90 -12.73 24.72 -23.34
CA ARG A 90 -13.90 24.09 -23.97
C ARG A 90 -13.55 23.62 -25.38
N GLN A 91 -12.86 24.45 -26.17
CA GLN A 91 -12.38 24.07 -27.51
C GLN A 91 -11.38 22.91 -27.44
N LEU A 92 -10.38 22.99 -26.55
CA LEU A 92 -9.41 21.92 -26.32
C LEU A 92 -10.11 20.60 -25.95
N SER A 93 -11.04 20.65 -25.00
CA SER A 93 -11.80 19.49 -24.53
C SER A 93 -12.67 18.88 -25.62
N GLN A 94 -13.36 19.71 -26.41
CA GLN A 94 -14.17 19.24 -27.53
C GLN A 94 -13.32 18.57 -28.61
N LYS A 95 -12.19 19.19 -28.99
CA LYS A 95 -11.26 18.61 -29.97
C LYS A 95 -10.70 17.27 -29.47
N LEU A 96 -10.22 17.25 -28.23
CA LEU A 96 -9.67 16.04 -27.62
C LEU A 96 -10.73 14.93 -27.56
N LYS A 97 -11.95 15.23 -27.08
CA LYS A 97 -13.05 14.26 -27.02
C LYS A 97 -13.35 13.67 -28.39
N ARG A 98 -13.41 14.50 -29.44
CA ARG A 98 -13.64 14.04 -30.81
C ARG A 98 -12.53 13.10 -31.30
N ASN A 99 -11.28 13.48 -31.07
CA ASN A 99 -10.13 12.66 -31.48
C ASN A 99 -10.11 11.33 -30.72
N LEU A 100 -10.24 11.34 -29.40
CA LEU A 100 -10.29 10.13 -28.58
C LEU A 100 -11.43 9.19 -28.99
N ASN A 101 -12.62 9.74 -29.25
CA ASN A 101 -13.75 8.94 -29.77
C ASN A 101 -13.41 8.28 -31.11
N SER A 102 -12.72 9.00 -32.00
CA SER A 102 -12.35 8.48 -33.33
C SER A 102 -11.28 7.38 -33.22
N VAL A 103 -10.27 7.58 -32.37
CA VAL A 103 -9.26 6.56 -32.05
C VAL A 103 -9.92 5.33 -31.45
N GLU A 104 -10.82 5.50 -30.48
CA GLU A 104 -11.52 4.40 -29.83
C GLU A 104 -12.40 3.62 -30.82
N VAL A 105 -13.11 4.31 -31.72
CA VAL A 105 -13.89 3.67 -32.79
C VAL A 105 -12.97 2.86 -33.71
N ALA A 106 -11.82 3.42 -34.11
CA ALA A 106 -10.85 2.72 -34.94
C ALA A 106 -10.33 1.44 -34.27
N MET A 107 -9.96 1.50 -32.99
CA MET A 107 -9.52 0.32 -32.22
C MET A 107 -10.65 -0.72 -32.06
N LYS A 108 -11.90 -0.27 -31.92
CA LYS A 108 -13.07 -1.16 -31.79
C LYS A 108 -13.49 -1.82 -33.10
N THR A 109 -12.96 -1.41 -34.26
CA THR A 109 -13.28 -2.08 -35.54
C THR A 109 -12.96 -3.57 -35.52
N MET A 110 -11.93 -3.99 -34.78
CA MET A 110 -11.55 -5.39 -34.61
C MET A 110 -12.66 -6.23 -33.94
N SER A 111 -13.58 -5.62 -33.18
CA SER A 111 -14.71 -6.35 -32.57
C SER A 111 -15.68 -6.94 -33.59
N ALA A 112 -15.66 -6.47 -34.84
CA ALA A 112 -16.48 -7.00 -35.92
C ALA A 112 -15.91 -8.31 -36.52
N VAL A 113 -14.72 -8.73 -36.10
CA VAL A 113 -14.05 -9.94 -36.59
C VAL A 113 -13.92 -10.91 -35.42
N ASP A 114 -14.39 -12.14 -35.62
CA ASP A 114 -14.17 -13.21 -34.63
C ASP A 114 -12.68 -13.49 -34.46
N PHE A 115 -12.27 -13.73 -33.22
CA PHE A 115 -10.88 -14.03 -32.92
C PHE A 115 -10.41 -15.28 -33.69
N ASN A 116 -9.22 -15.18 -34.30
CA ASN A 116 -8.55 -16.29 -34.95
C ASN A 116 -7.04 -16.26 -34.60
N PRO A 117 -6.43 -17.38 -34.16
CA PRO A 117 -5.00 -17.46 -33.88
C PRO A 117 -4.10 -17.01 -35.04
N VAL A 118 -4.58 -17.09 -36.29
CA VAL A 118 -3.90 -16.57 -37.49
C VAL A 118 -3.55 -15.09 -37.39
N PHE A 119 -4.24 -14.31 -36.55
CA PHE A 119 -3.88 -12.91 -36.28
C PHE A 119 -2.41 -12.80 -35.82
N PHE A 120 -1.92 -13.80 -35.08
CA PHE A 120 -0.55 -13.86 -34.57
C PHE A 120 0.49 -14.31 -35.59
N LEU A 121 0.13 -14.31 -36.88
CA LEU A 121 1.04 -14.48 -38.01
C LEU A 121 1.36 -13.14 -38.73
N SER A 122 0.65 -12.05 -38.41
CA SER A 122 0.88 -10.71 -38.96
C SER A 122 1.10 -9.70 -37.83
N GLU A 123 2.12 -8.86 -37.97
CA GLU A 123 2.40 -7.79 -37.00
C GLU A 123 1.25 -6.77 -36.97
N GLU A 124 0.66 -6.44 -38.12
CA GLU A 124 -0.46 -5.50 -38.24
C GLU A 124 -1.72 -6.02 -37.55
N LEU A 125 -2.12 -7.26 -37.83
CA LEU A 125 -3.31 -7.87 -37.21
C LEU A 125 -3.12 -8.07 -35.71
N THR A 126 -1.92 -8.49 -35.28
CA THR A 126 -1.60 -8.61 -33.85
C THR A 126 -1.65 -7.26 -33.16
N ASN A 127 -1.11 -6.20 -33.76
CA ASN A 127 -1.17 -4.84 -33.21
C ASN A 127 -2.61 -4.34 -33.07
N ALA A 128 -3.43 -4.52 -34.10
CA ALA A 128 -4.85 -4.15 -34.05
C ALA A 128 -5.62 -4.98 -33.00
N TYR A 129 -5.27 -6.25 -32.81
CA TYR A 129 -5.82 -7.09 -31.74
C TYR A 129 -5.41 -6.57 -30.35
N ILE A 130 -4.13 -6.24 -30.14
CA ILE A 130 -3.66 -5.64 -28.89
C ILE A 130 -4.38 -4.30 -28.62
N ASP A 131 -4.54 -3.46 -29.64
CA ASP A 131 -5.21 -2.16 -29.53
C ASP A 131 -6.65 -2.28 -29.07
N TYR A 132 -7.38 -3.27 -29.61
CA TYR A 132 -8.74 -3.59 -29.22
C TYR A 132 -8.83 -4.10 -27.78
N GLN A 133 -7.89 -4.96 -27.37
CA GLN A 133 -7.93 -5.63 -26.07
C GLN A 133 -7.46 -4.75 -24.90
N LEU A 134 -6.56 -3.80 -25.16
CA LEU A 134 -6.04 -2.89 -24.13
C LEU A 134 -6.93 -1.65 -23.98
N PRO A 135 -7.43 -1.34 -22.77
CA PRO A 135 -8.14 -0.09 -22.49
C PRO A 135 -7.36 1.17 -22.89
N MET A 136 -8.05 2.20 -23.36
CA MET A 136 -7.42 3.50 -23.70
C MET A 136 -6.62 4.11 -22.54
N ALA A 137 -7.10 3.92 -21.31
CA ALA A 137 -6.34 4.20 -20.09
C ALA A 137 -5.61 2.92 -19.68
N TRP A 138 -4.42 2.66 -20.20
CA TRP A 138 -3.58 1.50 -19.85
C TRP A 138 -2.19 1.95 -19.45
N GLU A 139 -1.59 1.25 -18.49
CA GLU A 139 -0.25 1.53 -18.01
C GLU A 139 0.63 0.28 -18.12
N PHE A 140 1.50 0.26 -19.14
CA PHE A 140 2.28 -0.92 -19.52
C PHE A 140 3.21 -1.46 -18.43
N GLU A 141 3.67 -0.61 -17.49
CA GLU A 141 4.57 -1.04 -16.42
C GLU A 141 3.85 -1.77 -15.27
N HIS A 142 2.63 -1.33 -14.93
CA HIS A 142 1.91 -1.80 -13.75
C HIS A 142 0.65 -2.62 -14.04
N ASP A 143 -0.08 -2.33 -15.11
CA ASP A 143 -1.27 -3.09 -15.49
C ASP A 143 -0.87 -4.50 -15.97
N LEU A 144 -1.76 -5.47 -15.77
CA LEU A 144 -1.47 -6.89 -15.99
C LEU A 144 -2.21 -7.42 -17.22
N VAL A 145 -1.48 -7.99 -18.17
CA VAL A 145 -2.07 -8.80 -19.23
C VAL A 145 -2.05 -10.26 -18.80
N THR A 146 -3.18 -10.95 -18.87
CA THR A 146 -3.25 -12.40 -18.74
C THR A 146 -3.63 -13.00 -20.08
N ILE A 147 -2.95 -14.06 -20.49
CA ILE A 147 -3.09 -14.69 -21.80
C ILE A 147 -3.35 -16.17 -21.58
N ASN A 148 -4.53 -16.63 -21.98
CA ASN A 148 -4.95 -18.01 -21.85
C ASN A 148 -4.62 -18.77 -23.14
N ASN A 149 -4.08 -19.98 -22.99
CA ASN A 149 -3.85 -20.93 -24.08
C ASN A 149 -3.00 -20.37 -25.23
N LEU A 150 -2.01 -19.53 -24.95
CA LEU A 150 -1.15 -18.96 -25.99
C LEU A 150 -0.28 -20.05 -26.63
N GLU A 151 -0.25 -20.07 -27.96
CA GLU A 151 0.56 -21.01 -28.75
C GLU A 151 1.68 -20.37 -29.58
N HIS A 152 1.57 -19.06 -29.87
CA HIS A 152 2.53 -18.31 -30.68
C HIS A 152 3.17 -17.17 -29.87
N THR A 153 4.47 -16.90 -30.08
CA THR A 153 5.18 -15.87 -29.30
C THR A 153 4.91 -14.45 -29.81
N LEU A 154 4.44 -14.25 -31.05
CA LEU A 154 4.36 -12.90 -31.64
C LEU A 154 3.54 -11.90 -30.80
N LEU A 155 2.41 -12.34 -30.25
CA LEU A 155 1.60 -11.51 -29.32
C LEU A 155 2.42 -11.08 -28.10
N LEU A 156 3.15 -12.01 -27.50
CA LEU A 156 4.00 -11.77 -26.35
C LEU A 156 5.16 -10.83 -26.71
N ASP A 157 5.81 -11.06 -27.83
CA ASP A 157 6.93 -10.27 -28.33
C ASP A 157 6.51 -8.82 -28.61
N LEU A 158 5.34 -8.61 -29.23
CA LEU A 158 4.80 -7.27 -29.49
C LEU A 158 4.32 -6.56 -28.23
N LEU A 159 3.70 -7.26 -27.28
CA LEU A 159 3.37 -6.68 -25.98
C LEU A 159 4.63 -6.18 -25.27
N ILE A 160 5.69 -6.98 -25.26
CA ILE A 160 6.99 -6.62 -24.66
C ILE A 160 7.62 -5.43 -25.41
N LYS A 161 7.63 -5.45 -26.75
CA LYS A 161 8.12 -4.34 -27.60
C LYS A 161 7.37 -3.02 -27.35
N ARG A 162 6.07 -3.09 -27.03
CA ARG A 162 5.23 -1.94 -26.65
C ARG A 162 5.42 -1.51 -25.18
N GLY A 163 6.24 -2.24 -24.42
CA GLY A 163 6.66 -1.89 -23.06
C GLY A 163 5.90 -2.61 -21.95
N GLN A 164 5.06 -3.60 -22.25
CA GLN A 164 4.30 -4.36 -21.26
C GLN A 164 5.25 -5.15 -20.35
N LYS A 165 5.21 -4.90 -19.04
CA LYS A 165 6.13 -5.53 -18.08
C LYS A 165 5.55 -6.67 -17.27
N ARG A 166 4.23 -6.83 -17.22
CA ARG A 166 3.57 -7.83 -16.37
C ARG A 166 2.64 -8.70 -17.20
N ILE A 167 2.99 -9.97 -17.34
CA ILE A 167 2.27 -10.89 -18.21
C ILE A 167 2.10 -12.24 -17.49
N PHE A 168 0.86 -12.72 -17.38
CA PHE A 168 0.57 -14.07 -16.92
C PHE A 168 0.14 -14.93 -18.11
N LEU A 169 0.79 -16.08 -18.28
CA LEU A 169 0.41 -17.13 -19.21
C LEU A 169 -0.36 -18.21 -18.44
N ILE A 170 -1.55 -18.54 -18.91
CA ILE A 170 -2.43 -19.54 -18.30
C ILE A 170 -2.59 -20.68 -19.30
N GLY A 171 -2.00 -21.83 -19.00
CA GLY A 171 -1.89 -22.94 -19.95
C GLY A 171 -1.04 -22.60 -21.17
N GLY A 172 -1.38 -23.21 -22.32
CA GLY A 172 -0.66 -23.04 -23.58
C GLY A 172 0.69 -23.76 -23.63
N ASN A 173 1.32 -23.77 -24.80
CA ASN A 173 2.56 -24.51 -25.04
C ASN A 173 3.83 -23.66 -24.90
N ILE A 174 3.70 -22.34 -24.73
CA ILE A 174 4.85 -21.43 -24.59
C ILE A 174 5.65 -21.80 -23.34
N ASN A 175 6.94 -22.07 -23.52
CA ASN A 175 7.86 -22.31 -22.43
C ASN A 175 8.61 -21.02 -22.08
N VAL A 176 8.42 -20.52 -20.87
CA VAL A 176 8.99 -19.22 -20.44
C VAL A 176 10.52 -19.24 -20.42
N SER A 177 11.15 -20.40 -20.17
CA SER A 177 12.62 -20.52 -20.18
C SER A 177 13.25 -20.25 -21.54
N ASP A 178 12.47 -20.41 -22.61
CA ASP A 178 12.95 -20.35 -23.99
C ASP A 178 12.78 -18.93 -24.58
N LEU A 179 12.08 -18.05 -23.86
CA LEU A 179 11.88 -16.66 -24.23
C LEU A 179 13.16 -15.85 -24.00
N LYS A 180 13.69 -15.26 -25.06
CA LYS A 180 14.79 -14.29 -24.98
C LYS A 180 14.24 -12.92 -24.61
N ILE A 181 14.01 -12.70 -23.32
CA ILE A 181 13.52 -11.40 -22.82
C ILE A 181 14.71 -10.46 -22.68
N GLU A 182 14.84 -9.49 -23.60
CA GLU A 182 15.93 -8.48 -23.59
C GLU A 182 15.74 -7.39 -22.53
N TYR A 183 14.59 -7.36 -21.85
CA TYR A 183 14.20 -6.33 -20.89
C TYR A 183 14.17 -6.91 -19.46
N PRO A 184 15.17 -6.60 -18.61
CA PRO A 184 15.34 -7.26 -17.30
C PRO A 184 14.24 -6.94 -16.28
N ASP A 185 13.37 -5.98 -16.57
CA ASP A 185 12.24 -5.58 -15.74
C ASP A 185 10.89 -6.16 -16.18
N VAL A 186 10.87 -6.99 -17.23
CA VAL A 186 9.68 -7.72 -17.68
C VAL A 186 9.53 -9.02 -16.88
N ILE A 187 8.34 -9.22 -16.32
CA ILE A 187 7.94 -10.38 -15.53
C ILE A 187 6.89 -11.17 -16.31
N VAL A 188 7.28 -12.35 -16.78
CA VAL A 188 6.38 -13.35 -17.38
C VAL A 188 6.23 -14.51 -16.40
N TYR A 189 5.00 -14.74 -15.94
CA TYR A 189 4.68 -15.86 -15.06
C TYR A 189 3.79 -16.85 -15.81
N LYS A 190 4.02 -18.17 -15.65
CA LYS A 190 3.19 -19.22 -16.25
C LYS A 190 2.58 -20.11 -15.19
N THR A 191 1.30 -20.44 -15.33
CA THR A 191 0.58 -21.45 -14.52
C THR A 191 -0.34 -22.30 -15.37
N GLU A 192 -0.49 -23.57 -15.01
CA GLU A 192 -1.54 -24.45 -15.56
C GLU A 192 -2.82 -24.40 -14.70
N ASP A 193 -2.72 -23.95 -13.45
CA ASP A 193 -3.83 -23.90 -12.51
C ASP A 193 -4.36 -22.46 -12.36
N HIS A 194 -5.48 -22.19 -13.03
CA HIS A 194 -6.15 -20.91 -12.96
C HIS A 194 -6.74 -20.61 -11.58
N LYS A 195 -6.97 -21.62 -10.72
CA LYS A 195 -7.56 -21.42 -9.37
C LYS A 195 -6.64 -20.68 -8.42
N SER A 196 -5.34 -20.63 -8.73
CA SER A 196 -4.31 -19.92 -7.95
C SER A 196 -4.12 -18.45 -8.35
N LEU A 197 -4.82 -17.97 -9.38
CA LEU A 197 -4.57 -16.63 -9.96
C LEU A 197 -4.77 -15.50 -8.95
N ASP A 198 -5.74 -15.64 -8.07
CA ASP A 198 -6.07 -14.62 -7.09
C ASP A 198 -4.96 -14.48 -6.01
N GLU A 199 -4.32 -15.58 -5.61
CA GLU A 199 -3.12 -15.61 -4.77
C GLU A 199 -1.90 -15.02 -5.50
N LEU A 200 -1.72 -15.35 -6.78
CA LEU A 200 -0.61 -14.87 -7.61
C LEU A 200 -0.63 -13.35 -7.78
N VAL A 201 -1.81 -12.75 -7.98
CA VAL A 201 -1.95 -11.29 -8.06
C VAL A 201 -1.61 -10.62 -6.71
N VAL A 202 -1.88 -11.28 -5.58
CA VAL A 202 -1.52 -10.76 -4.25
C VAL A 202 0.00 -10.80 -4.01
N ALA A 203 0.71 -11.77 -4.61
CA ALA A 203 2.13 -11.99 -4.39
C ALA A 203 3.05 -10.89 -4.96
N PHE A 204 2.54 -9.98 -5.83
CA PHE A 204 3.36 -8.90 -6.38
C PHE A 204 4.00 -8.05 -5.27
N PRO A 205 5.36 -7.96 -5.20
CA PRO A 205 6.04 -7.18 -4.17
C PRO A 205 6.01 -5.68 -4.48
N GLN A 206 5.64 -5.29 -5.71
CA GLN A 206 5.54 -3.91 -6.17
C GLN A 206 4.10 -3.39 -6.06
N ARG A 207 3.82 -2.22 -6.65
CA ARG A 207 2.46 -1.68 -6.72
C ARG A 207 1.55 -2.66 -7.47
N PRO A 208 0.36 -3.05 -6.94
CA PRO A 208 -0.58 -3.94 -7.61
C PRO A 208 -1.06 -3.40 -8.96
N PRO A 209 -1.50 -4.27 -9.88
CA PRO A 209 -2.06 -3.84 -11.17
C PRO A 209 -3.34 -3.02 -10.96
N ARG A 210 -3.45 -1.87 -11.65
CA ARG A 210 -4.70 -1.07 -11.60
C ARG A 210 -5.75 -1.69 -12.49
N ARG A 211 -5.35 -2.17 -13.65
CA ARG A 211 -6.21 -2.85 -14.62
C ARG A 211 -5.65 -4.21 -14.94
N ILE A 212 -6.55 -5.11 -15.28
CA ILE A 212 -6.21 -6.46 -15.73
C ILE A 212 -7.07 -6.74 -16.96
N THR A 213 -6.43 -7.21 -18.02
CA THR A 213 -7.10 -7.74 -19.22
C THR A 213 -6.79 -9.23 -19.31
N SER A 214 -7.79 -10.03 -19.70
CA SER A 214 -7.64 -11.47 -19.90
C SER A 214 -8.01 -11.85 -21.31
N LEU A 215 -7.02 -12.35 -22.05
CA LEU A 215 -7.10 -12.70 -23.46
C LEU A 215 -7.30 -14.21 -23.59
N ASP A 216 -8.30 -14.64 -24.33
CA ASP A 216 -8.42 -16.04 -24.75
C ASP A 216 -7.78 -16.21 -26.12
N CYS A 217 -6.59 -16.83 -26.15
CA CYS A 217 -5.73 -16.90 -27.33
C CYS A 217 -5.55 -18.33 -27.85
N GLY A 218 -6.35 -19.27 -27.36
CA GLY A 218 -6.28 -20.68 -27.78
C GLY A 218 -6.85 -20.93 -29.17
N ASN A 219 -6.42 -22.03 -29.79
CA ASN A 219 -6.97 -22.50 -31.06
C ASN A 219 -8.47 -22.86 -30.98
N LYS A 220 -8.97 -23.14 -29.78
CA LYS A 220 -10.38 -23.36 -29.49
C LYS A 220 -10.81 -22.35 -28.42
N PRO A 221 -11.95 -21.67 -28.59
CA PRO A 221 -12.49 -20.78 -27.57
C PRO A 221 -12.68 -21.53 -26.25
N SER A 222 -12.23 -20.91 -25.17
CA SER A 222 -12.56 -21.32 -23.81
C SER A 222 -14.04 -21.11 -23.55
N SER A 223 -14.63 -21.93 -22.67
CA SER A 223 -16.03 -21.75 -22.25
C SER A 223 -16.21 -20.39 -21.59
N VAL A 224 -17.40 -19.78 -21.75
CA VAL A 224 -17.74 -18.49 -21.12
C VAL A 224 -17.65 -18.57 -19.60
N GLU A 225 -18.04 -19.71 -19.02
CA GLU A 225 -17.96 -20.00 -17.59
C GLU A 225 -16.53 -19.91 -17.07
N LEU A 226 -15.59 -20.60 -17.72
CA LEU A 226 -14.16 -20.57 -17.37
C LEU A 226 -13.59 -19.15 -17.48
N MET A 227 -13.89 -18.43 -18.56
CA MET A 227 -13.39 -17.06 -18.73
C MET A 227 -13.95 -16.09 -17.69
N ASN A 228 -15.20 -16.30 -17.27
CA ASN A 228 -15.80 -15.53 -16.17
C ASN A 228 -15.16 -15.89 -14.82
N GLU A 229 -14.87 -17.16 -14.56
CA GLU A 229 -14.16 -17.61 -13.35
C GLU A 229 -12.76 -16.99 -13.28
N ILE A 230 -12.00 -17.01 -14.38
CA ILE A 230 -10.66 -16.39 -14.46
C ILE A 230 -10.74 -14.89 -14.18
N LYS A 231 -11.69 -14.18 -14.81
CA LYS A 231 -11.90 -12.74 -14.58
C LYS A 231 -12.25 -12.44 -13.12
N ASP A 232 -13.11 -13.26 -12.50
CA ASP A 232 -13.50 -13.12 -11.10
C ASP A 232 -12.31 -13.33 -10.15
N LEU A 233 -11.51 -14.38 -10.36
CA LEU A 233 -10.29 -14.65 -9.59
C LEU A 233 -9.28 -13.51 -9.71
N LEU A 234 -9.02 -13.03 -10.93
CA LEU A 234 -8.12 -11.89 -11.17
C LEU A 234 -8.63 -10.62 -10.51
N SER A 235 -9.93 -10.34 -10.56
CA SER A 235 -10.56 -9.18 -9.92
C SER A 235 -10.46 -9.26 -8.39
N LYS A 236 -10.75 -10.43 -7.81
CA LYS A 236 -10.59 -10.69 -6.37
C LYS A 236 -9.15 -10.52 -5.93
N GLY A 237 -8.21 -11.15 -6.64
CA GLY A 237 -6.77 -11.01 -6.40
C GLY A 237 -6.31 -9.55 -6.48
N ARG A 238 -6.78 -8.79 -7.48
CA ARG A 238 -6.49 -7.36 -7.64
C ARG A 238 -6.97 -6.55 -6.45
N SER A 239 -8.25 -6.70 -6.08
CA SER A 239 -8.87 -5.97 -4.97
C SER A 239 -8.14 -6.24 -3.66
N ARG A 240 -7.79 -7.50 -3.40
CA ARG A 240 -7.00 -7.93 -2.25
C ARG A 240 -5.57 -7.38 -2.26
N ALA A 241 -4.90 -7.39 -3.40
CA ALA A 241 -3.58 -6.81 -3.55
C ALA A 241 -3.59 -5.29 -3.31
N TRP A 242 -4.63 -4.57 -3.76
CA TRP A 242 -4.81 -3.14 -3.47
C TRP A 242 -5.12 -2.87 -2.00
N LEU A 243 -5.94 -3.68 -1.36
CA LEU A 243 -6.17 -3.60 0.08
C LEU A 243 -4.85 -3.76 0.83
N ARG A 244 -4.04 -4.76 0.49
CA ARG A 244 -2.66 -4.93 1.00
C ARG A 244 -1.83 -3.67 0.82
N PHE A 245 -1.78 -3.15 -0.40
CA PHE A 245 -0.92 -2.03 -0.78
C PHE A 245 -1.33 -0.73 -0.09
N ASN A 246 -2.64 -0.52 0.08
CA ASN A 246 -3.19 0.65 0.76
C ASN A 246 -2.97 0.58 2.27
N THR A 247 -3.02 -0.61 2.88
CA THR A 247 -2.74 -0.76 4.31
C THR A 247 -1.24 -0.74 4.62
N ILE A 248 -0.40 -1.26 3.72
CA ILE A 248 1.08 -1.18 3.81
C ILE A 248 1.54 0.04 3.00
N ASN A 249 1.05 1.22 3.38
CA ASN A 249 1.21 2.40 2.54
C ASN A 249 2.67 2.88 2.50
N ARG A 250 3.26 2.92 1.30
CA ARG A 250 4.67 3.30 1.06
C ARG A 250 4.95 4.77 1.34
N GLY A 251 3.93 5.63 1.25
CA GLY A 251 4.04 7.05 1.60
C GLY A 251 4.28 7.27 3.10
N ASP A 252 3.80 6.35 3.94
CA ASP A 252 4.01 6.39 5.38
C ASP A 252 5.39 5.88 5.78
N ALA A 253 6.10 5.16 4.91
CA ALA A 253 7.48 4.72 5.20
C ALA A 253 8.42 5.91 5.43
N VAL A 254 8.16 7.07 4.80
CA VAL A 254 8.94 8.30 5.05
C VAL A 254 8.67 8.88 6.45
N LYS A 255 7.55 8.55 7.10
CA LYS A 255 7.26 8.99 8.48
C LYS A 255 8.25 8.44 9.50
N ILE A 256 9.02 7.40 9.18
CA ILE A 256 10.13 6.98 10.05
C ILE A 256 11.12 8.12 10.30
N LEU A 257 11.24 9.06 9.36
CA LEU A 257 12.10 10.24 9.51
C LEU A 257 11.63 11.16 10.66
N ASP A 258 10.36 11.10 11.04
CA ASP A 258 9.81 11.82 12.19
C ASP A 258 10.07 11.11 13.53
N ASN A 259 10.58 9.88 13.49
CA ASN A 259 10.82 9.04 14.67
C ASN A 259 12.29 8.67 14.90
N LEU A 260 13.25 9.18 14.12
CA LEU A 260 14.66 8.76 14.24
C LEU A 260 15.22 8.82 15.67
N SER A 261 14.87 9.87 16.43
CA SER A 261 15.22 9.99 17.85
C SER A 261 14.51 8.92 18.68
N ASN A 262 13.20 8.74 18.49
CA ASN A 262 12.40 7.78 19.23
C ASN A 262 12.85 6.32 19.00
N ILE A 263 13.04 5.91 17.75
CA ILE A 263 13.52 4.54 17.42
C ILE A 263 14.95 4.30 17.95
N HIS A 264 15.73 5.36 18.13
CA HIS A 264 17.03 5.25 18.76
C HIS A 264 16.91 5.13 20.29
N ILE A 265 16.03 5.90 20.94
CA ILE A 265 15.89 5.95 22.40
C ILE A 265 15.17 4.72 22.95
N HIS A 266 14.06 4.34 22.33
CA HIS A 266 13.20 3.23 22.74
C HIS A 266 13.73 1.91 22.18
N ARG A 267 13.43 0.80 22.87
CA ARG A 267 13.86 -0.53 22.45
C ARG A 267 13.09 -1.04 21.24
N GLN A 268 13.79 -1.75 20.38
CA GLN A 268 13.15 -2.51 19.31
C GLN A 268 12.64 -3.83 19.90
N THR A 269 11.48 -4.26 19.42
CA THR A 269 10.87 -5.55 19.75
C THR A 269 11.79 -6.75 19.46
N SER A 270 12.70 -6.65 18.50
CA SER A 270 13.70 -7.70 18.21
C SER A 270 14.68 -7.97 19.35
N ASP A 271 14.82 -7.05 20.32
CA ASP A 271 15.64 -7.30 21.51
C ASP A 271 15.10 -8.47 22.35
N PHE A 272 13.81 -8.80 22.16
CA PHE A 272 13.11 -9.93 22.79
C PHE A 272 13.07 -11.18 21.88
N HIS A 273 13.78 -11.17 20.75
CA HIS A 273 13.75 -12.27 19.79
C HIS A 273 14.09 -13.61 20.48
N GLN A 274 13.19 -14.57 20.33
CA GLN A 274 13.33 -15.93 20.84
C GLN A 274 13.49 -16.06 22.37
N LYS A 275 13.07 -15.05 23.15
CA LYS A 275 13.17 -15.06 24.63
C LYS A 275 12.00 -15.76 25.33
N PHE A 276 10.90 -16.03 24.64
CA PHE A 276 9.67 -16.62 25.20
C PHE A 276 9.44 -18.08 24.78
N LYS A 277 10.52 -18.81 24.46
CA LYS A 277 10.45 -20.25 24.12
C LYS A 277 9.75 -21.05 25.21
N GLY A 278 8.89 -21.99 24.80
CA GLY A 278 8.12 -22.86 25.69
C GLY A 278 6.88 -22.21 26.31
N LYS A 279 6.71 -20.89 26.17
CA LYS A 279 5.54 -20.16 26.69
C LYS A 279 4.41 -20.08 25.67
N ALA A 280 3.24 -19.68 26.18
CA ALA A 280 2.05 -19.36 25.40
C ALA A 280 1.81 -17.85 25.31
N ALA A 281 1.28 -17.39 24.17
CA ALA A 281 0.75 -16.04 23.98
C ALA A 281 -0.70 -16.10 23.51
N VAL A 282 -1.51 -15.16 23.99
CA VAL A 282 -2.89 -14.96 23.55
C VAL A 282 -3.01 -13.56 22.95
N ILE A 283 -3.36 -13.51 21.67
CA ILE A 283 -3.58 -12.27 20.93
C ILE A 283 -5.08 -11.96 20.97
N VAL A 284 -5.42 -10.80 21.53
CA VAL A 284 -6.79 -10.38 21.78
C VAL A 284 -7.19 -9.28 20.81
N CYS A 285 -8.23 -9.56 20.03
CA CYS A 285 -8.72 -8.74 18.93
C CYS A 285 -10.17 -8.28 19.17
N PRO A 286 -10.62 -7.18 18.54
CA PRO A 286 -11.87 -6.51 18.88
C PRO A 286 -13.12 -7.11 18.23
N GLY A 287 -13.08 -8.32 17.68
CA GLY A 287 -14.21 -8.93 16.98
C GLY A 287 -15.36 -9.29 17.93
N PRO A 288 -16.59 -9.42 17.39
CA PRO A 288 -17.83 -9.53 18.17
C PRO A 288 -17.84 -10.71 19.16
N SER A 289 -17.18 -11.83 18.84
CA SER A 289 -17.18 -12.99 19.73
C SER A 289 -16.28 -12.83 20.96
N LEU A 290 -15.44 -11.79 21.04
CA LEU A 290 -14.60 -11.53 22.21
C LEU A 290 -15.42 -11.55 23.50
N SER A 291 -16.60 -10.92 23.48
CA SER A 291 -17.51 -10.82 24.63
C SER A 291 -17.93 -12.17 25.21
N LYS A 292 -17.95 -13.23 24.39
CA LYS A 292 -18.35 -14.59 24.82
C LYS A 292 -17.32 -15.25 25.74
N ASN A 293 -16.05 -14.89 25.57
CA ASN A 293 -14.92 -15.62 26.17
C ASN A 293 -13.97 -14.73 26.99
N ILE A 294 -14.26 -13.43 27.08
CA ILE A 294 -13.36 -12.43 27.65
C ILE A 294 -12.95 -12.75 29.10
N ASP A 295 -13.88 -13.24 29.92
CA ASP A 295 -13.64 -13.49 31.34
C ASP A 295 -12.57 -14.57 31.61
N TYR A 296 -12.43 -15.55 30.71
CA TYR A 296 -11.41 -16.60 30.84
C TYR A 296 -9.98 -16.04 30.77
N LEU A 297 -9.79 -14.86 30.18
CA LEU A 297 -8.47 -14.22 30.12
C LEU A 297 -7.92 -13.81 31.50
N LYS A 298 -8.77 -13.73 32.53
CA LYS A 298 -8.32 -13.50 33.91
C LYS A 298 -7.44 -14.66 34.42
N GLU A 299 -7.72 -15.88 33.97
CA GLU A 299 -7.06 -17.09 34.47
C GLU A 299 -5.62 -17.27 33.95
N ILE A 300 -5.27 -16.58 32.86
CA ILE A 300 -3.96 -16.68 32.20
C ILE A 300 -2.95 -15.61 32.61
N LYS A 301 -3.36 -14.60 33.37
CA LYS A 301 -2.46 -13.52 33.79
C LYS A 301 -1.26 -14.11 34.53
N GLY A 302 -0.06 -13.80 34.07
CA GLY A 302 1.20 -14.33 34.61
C GLY A 302 1.60 -15.73 34.11
N LYS A 303 0.69 -16.47 33.46
CA LYS A 303 0.95 -17.81 32.89
C LYS A 303 1.20 -17.77 31.38
N ALA A 304 0.46 -16.93 30.67
CA ALA A 304 0.64 -16.64 29.25
C ALA A 304 0.73 -15.12 29.05
N LEU A 305 1.32 -14.69 27.94
CA LEU A 305 1.38 -13.28 27.57
C LEU A 305 0.07 -12.85 26.91
N ILE A 306 -0.56 -11.80 27.42
CA ILE A 306 -1.75 -11.19 26.79
C ILE A 306 -1.31 -10.01 25.91
N ILE A 307 -1.41 -10.19 24.59
CA ILE A 307 -1.14 -9.15 23.59
C ILE A 307 -2.48 -8.60 23.10
N CYS A 308 -2.80 -7.37 23.47
CA CYS A 308 -4.06 -6.72 23.14
C CYS A 308 -3.88 -5.76 21.96
N VAL A 309 -4.62 -5.96 20.87
CA VAL A 309 -4.77 -4.92 19.85
C VAL A 309 -5.49 -3.73 20.49
N LEU A 310 -5.06 -2.50 20.21
CA LEU A 310 -5.57 -1.28 20.88
C LEU A 310 -7.10 -1.22 20.99
N HIS A 311 -7.82 -1.53 19.90
CA HIS A 311 -9.28 -1.47 19.88
C HIS A 311 -9.98 -2.52 20.75
N ALA A 312 -9.25 -3.54 21.23
CA ALA A 312 -9.75 -4.52 22.22
C ALA A 312 -9.45 -4.10 23.67
N LEU A 313 -8.71 -3.00 23.89
CA LEU A 313 -8.32 -2.56 25.24
C LEU A 313 -9.52 -2.21 26.10
N ARG A 314 -10.42 -1.34 25.60
CA ARG A 314 -11.61 -0.92 26.35
C ARG A 314 -12.51 -2.09 26.75
N PRO A 315 -12.86 -3.05 25.86
CA PRO A 315 -13.53 -4.29 26.24
C PRO A 315 -12.82 -5.03 27.39
N LEU A 316 -11.49 -5.18 27.32
CA LEU A 316 -10.69 -5.86 28.36
C LEU A 316 -10.74 -5.13 29.69
N ARG A 317 -10.59 -3.80 29.67
CA ARG A 317 -10.65 -2.96 30.87
C ARG A 317 -12.02 -3.03 31.54
N LYS A 318 -13.11 -3.01 30.78
CA LYS A 318 -14.47 -3.18 31.33
C LYS A 318 -14.68 -4.56 31.97
N ALA A 319 -14.01 -5.59 31.46
CA ALA A 319 -14.00 -6.91 32.07
C ALA A 319 -13.01 -7.04 33.25
N GLY A 320 -12.27 -5.99 33.63
CA GLY A 320 -11.30 -6.01 34.72
C GLY A 320 -9.98 -6.72 34.37
N ILE A 321 -9.61 -6.76 33.09
CA ILE A 321 -8.39 -7.43 32.60
C ILE A 321 -7.36 -6.39 32.19
N ILE A 322 -6.14 -6.52 32.70
CA ILE A 322 -5.00 -5.69 32.33
C ILE A 322 -4.09 -6.50 31.41
N PRO A 323 -3.98 -6.16 30.11
CA PRO A 323 -3.08 -6.87 29.20
C PRO A 323 -1.61 -6.62 29.56
N ASP A 324 -0.71 -7.49 29.09
CA ASP A 324 0.74 -7.31 29.27
C ASP A 324 1.30 -6.34 28.23
N ILE A 325 0.83 -6.49 26.98
CA ILE A 325 1.17 -5.64 25.85
C ILE A 325 -0.11 -5.05 25.26
N VAL A 326 -0.10 -3.75 24.94
CA VAL A 326 -1.03 -3.14 23.99
C VAL A 326 -0.27 -2.82 22.71
N ILE A 327 -0.84 -3.13 21.54
CA ILE A 327 -0.20 -2.89 20.25
C ILE A 327 -1.06 -2.02 19.32
N HIS A 328 -0.42 -1.04 18.69
CA HIS A 328 -0.99 -0.19 17.66
C HIS A 328 0.08 0.20 16.64
N THR A 329 -0.04 -0.27 15.41
CA THR A 329 1.00 -0.04 14.37
C THR A 329 0.58 0.92 13.27
N ASP A 330 -0.59 1.55 13.37
CA ASP A 330 -1.05 2.45 12.32
C ASP A 330 -0.26 3.77 12.32
N PRO A 331 0.02 4.33 11.13
CA PRO A 331 0.85 5.53 10.99
C PRO A 331 0.08 6.83 11.24
N GLN A 332 -1.18 6.74 11.68
CA GLN A 332 -2.05 7.90 11.87
C GLN A 332 -1.73 8.59 13.19
N ASN A 333 -1.84 9.93 13.21
CA ASN A 333 -1.76 10.67 14.45
C ASN A 333 -3.15 10.77 15.08
N LEU A 334 -3.41 9.92 16.07
CA LEU A 334 -4.69 9.88 16.78
C LEU A 334 -5.05 11.21 17.45
N LYS A 335 -4.07 12.02 17.87
CA LYS A 335 -4.31 13.35 18.47
C LYS A 335 -4.70 14.41 17.43
N ALA A 336 -4.24 14.24 16.19
CA ALA A 336 -4.53 15.18 15.10
C ALA A 336 -5.80 14.81 14.31
N LEU A 337 -6.39 13.66 14.59
CA LEU A 337 -7.67 13.24 14.03
C LEU A 337 -8.74 13.47 15.09
N SER A 338 -9.89 13.96 14.67
CA SER A 338 -11.00 14.25 15.57
C SER A 338 -12.32 13.77 14.98
N ARG A 339 -13.31 13.66 15.86
CA ARG A 339 -14.71 13.40 15.52
C ARG A 339 -15.59 14.40 16.27
N ILE A 340 -16.79 14.63 15.75
CA ILE A 340 -17.79 15.44 16.45
C ILE A 340 -18.64 14.49 17.29
N GLU A 341 -18.66 14.71 18.60
CA GLU A 341 -19.46 13.96 19.57
C GLU A 341 -20.20 14.96 20.45
N ASN A 342 -21.53 14.85 20.54
CA ASN A 342 -22.38 15.78 21.29
C ASN A 342 -22.07 17.27 21.00
N GLU A 343 -21.89 17.60 19.72
CA GLU A 343 -21.57 18.97 19.25
C GLU A 343 -20.18 19.48 19.66
N LEU A 344 -19.33 18.62 20.24
CA LEU A 344 -17.93 18.92 20.60
C LEU A 344 -16.96 18.16 19.69
N GLU A 345 -15.83 18.79 19.38
CA GLU A 345 -14.74 18.13 18.68
C GLU A 345 -13.85 17.38 19.69
N VAL A 346 -13.76 16.07 19.53
CA VAL A 346 -12.97 15.17 20.39
C VAL A 346 -11.92 14.47 19.54
N SER A 347 -10.66 14.45 19.99
CA SER A 347 -9.61 13.74 19.25
C SER A 347 -9.85 12.23 19.26
N LEU A 348 -9.41 11.51 18.23
CA LEU A 348 -9.48 10.05 18.21
C LEU A 348 -8.60 9.44 19.32
N TYR A 349 -7.55 10.14 19.75
CA TYR A 349 -6.78 9.75 20.92
C TYR A 349 -7.66 9.74 22.17
N ASP A 350 -8.30 10.86 22.50
CA ASP A 350 -9.13 10.99 23.71
C ASP A 350 -10.35 10.08 23.65
N HIS A 351 -10.87 9.87 22.44
CA HIS A 351 -12.04 9.04 22.22
C HIS A 351 -11.73 7.54 22.28
N TRP A 352 -10.65 7.08 21.63
CA TRP A 352 -10.27 5.65 21.58
C TRP A 352 -9.47 5.19 22.80
N ILE A 353 -8.78 6.10 23.47
CA ILE A 353 -7.82 5.77 24.53
C ILE A 353 -8.06 6.71 25.71
N ASN A 354 -8.60 6.18 26.80
CA ASN A 354 -8.52 6.88 28.08
C ASN A 354 -7.18 6.53 28.76
N ALA A 355 -6.45 7.51 29.28
CA ALA A 355 -5.19 7.27 30.01
C ALA A 355 -5.36 6.26 31.16
N GLU A 356 -6.53 6.24 31.81
CA GLU A 356 -6.89 5.26 32.84
C GLU A 356 -6.98 3.82 32.32
N GLU A 357 -7.30 3.63 31.03
CA GLU A 357 -7.34 2.30 30.39
C GLU A 357 -5.92 1.72 30.21
N LEU A 358 -4.91 2.59 30.11
CA LEU A 358 -3.50 2.21 30.02
C LEU A 358 -2.84 2.01 31.39
N GLU A 359 -3.50 2.39 32.48
CA GLU A 359 -2.95 2.22 33.82
C GLU A 359 -2.67 0.73 34.13
N GLY A 360 -1.43 0.45 34.55
CA GLY A 360 -0.95 -0.90 34.84
C GLY A 360 -0.51 -1.71 33.61
N VAL A 361 -0.70 -1.19 32.39
CA VAL A 361 -0.15 -1.82 31.17
C VAL A 361 1.37 -1.68 31.18
N SER A 362 2.07 -2.80 30.99
CA SER A 362 3.54 -2.83 31.06
C SER A 362 4.18 -2.33 29.78
N TYR A 363 3.66 -2.76 28.63
CA TYR A 363 4.27 -2.46 27.34
C TYR A 363 3.25 -1.92 26.34
N PHE A 364 3.67 -0.88 25.61
CA PHE A 364 2.99 -0.45 24.39
C PHE A 364 3.90 -0.69 23.19
N VAL A 365 3.39 -1.38 22.17
CA VAL A 365 4.12 -1.62 20.91
C VAL A 365 3.57 -0.69 19.85
N THR A 366 4.44 0.17 19.32
CA THR A 366 4.14 1.03 18.17
C THR A 366 4.98 0.67 16.94
N SER A 367 4.64 1.25 15.79
CA SER A 367 5.44 1.13 14.55
C SER A 367 6.55 2.18 14.50
N SER A 368 7.68 1.86 13.87
CA SER A 368 8.73 2.82 13.52
C SER A 368 8.21 3.98 12.65
N SER A 369 7.13 3.77 11.92
CA SER A 369 6.43 4.78 11.11
C SER A 369 5.14 5.31 11.76
N GLY A 370 4.89 4.94 13.02
CA GLY A 370 3.78 5.44 13.83
C GLY A 370 3.86 6.93 14.10
N SER A 371 2.78 7.54 14.61
CA SER A 371 2.86 8.93 15.09
C SER A 371 3.94 9.05 16.18
N PRO A 372 4.77 10.13 16.19
CA PRO A 372 5.70 10.37 17.29
C PRO A 372 5.02 10.42 18.66
N ASP A 373 3.76 10.88 18.72
CA ASP A 373 2.95 10.93 19.93
C ASP A 373 2.70 9.53 20.57
N ASN A 374 2.81 8.46 19.79
CA ASN A 374 2.64 7.09 20.30
C ASN A 374 3.81 6.67 21.20
N PHE A 375 4.95 7.37 21.15
CA PHE A 375 6.09 7.10 22.03
C PHE A 375 5.93 7.71 23.43
N ASP A 376 4.91 8.56 23.61
CA ASP A 376 4.62 9.27 24.86
C ASP A 376 3.40 8.69 25.60
N PHE A 377 2.92 7.48 25.22
CA PHE A 377 1.84 6.81 25.95
C PHE A 377 2.24 6.51 27.41
N PRO A 378 1.34 6.71 28.39
CA PRO A 378 1.63 6.57 29.81
C PRO A 378 1.64 5.10 30.26
N VAL A 379 2.52 4.31 29.65
CA VAL A 379 2.81 2.92 30.05
C VAL A 379 4.20 2.82 30.67
N LYS A 380 4.52 1.69 31.30
CA LYS A 380 5.87 1.48 31.86
C LYS A 380 6.94 1.58 30.78
N GLU A 381 6.71 1.03 29.59
CA GLU A 381 7.65 1.15 28.49
C GLU A 381 6.97 1.11 27.12
N VAL A 382 7.33 2.05 26.25
CA VAL A 382 7.01 1.98 24.82
C VAL A 382 8.18 1.33 24.08
N ILE A 383 7.88 0.27 23.32
CA ILE A 383 8.80 -0.42 22.42
C ILE A 383 8.27 -0.34 20.99
N TRP A 384 9.13 -0.57 20.00
CA TRP A 384 8.75 -0.40 18.60
C TRP A 384 9.08 -1.60 17.71
N MET A 385 8.31 -1.76 16.66
CA MET A 385 8.55 -2.72 15.58
C MET A 385 8.56 -2.02 14.22
N SER A 386 9.13 -2.66 13.20
CA SER A 386 9.10 -2.14 11.82
C SER A 386 8.34 -3.10 10.90
N PRO A 387 6.99 -3.09 10.94
CA PRO A 387 6.18 -3.86 10.02
C PRO A 387 6.12 -3.17 8.65
N GLY A 388 6.24 -3.94 7.57
CA GLY A 388 5.99 -3.44 6.22
C GLY A 388 7.24 -3.34 5.36
N MET A 389 7.54 -2.13 4.90
CA MET A 389 8.63 -1.92 3.95
C MET A 389 10.00 -2.10 4.61
N ARG A 390 10.87 -2.84 3.92
CA ARG A 390 12.26 -3.07 4.33
C ARG A 390 13.10 -1.81 4.16
N ILE A 391 13.04 -0.92 5.14
CA ILE A 391 13.73 0.37 5.13
C ILE A 391 14.96 0.39 6.03
N GLY A 392 15.20 -0.68 6.80
CA GLY A 392 16.36 -0.82 7.69
C GLY A 392 17.69 -0.64 6.95
N ALA A 393 17.81 -1.19 5.74
CA ALA A 393 19.02 -1.07 4.91
C ALA A 393 19.42 0.38 4.55
N PHE A 394 18.49 1.34 4.67
CA PHE A 394 18.70 2.76 4.37
C PHE A 394 18.88 3.62 5.62
N LEU A 395 18.86 3.02 6.81
CA LEU A 395 19.09 3.67 8.08
C LEU A 395 20.43 3.23 8.69
N PRO A 396 21.06 4.10 9.52
CA PRO A 396 22.35 3.81 10.14
C PRO A 396 22.23 3.00 11.45
N ILE A 397 21.07 2.40 11.70
CA ILE A 397 20.73 1.63 12.91
C ILE A 397 20.36 0.20 12.52
N ASP A 398 20.58 -0.75 13.42
CA ASP A 398 20.21 -2.15 13.20
C ASP A 398 18.70 -2.33 13.41
N LEU A 399 17.96 -2.35 12.30
CA LEU A 399 16.51 -2.42 12.29
C LEU A 399 16.07 -3.81 11.80
N PHE A 400 15.22 -4.46 12.58
CA PHE A 400 14.64 -5.75 12.26
C PHE A 400 13.37 -5.56 11.44
N ASP A 401 13.46 -5.87 10.14
CA ASP A 401 12.36 -5.77 9.21
C ASP A 401 11.44 -7.00 9.33
N TYR A 402 10.23 -6.81 9.83
CA TYR A 402 9.23 -7.88 9.97
C TYR A 402 8.70 -8.31 8.60
N THR A 403 8.59 -9.62 8.38
CA THR A 403 8.32 -10.19 7.05
C THR A 403 6.89 -10.69 6.87
N ARG A 404 6.15 -10.99 7.94
CA ARG A 404 4.76 -11.48 7.87
C ARG A 404 3.79 -10.31 7.99
N VAL A 405 3.76 -9.49 6.94
CA VAL A 405 2.95 -8.26 6.90
C VAL A 405 1.58 -8.52 6.27
N GLY A 406 0.55 -8.67 7.12
CA GLY A 406 -0.81 -9.00 6.68
C GLY A 406 -1.77 -7.81 6.53
N GLY A 407 -1.29 -6.58 6.79
CA GLY A 407 -2.09 -5.37 6.63
C GLY A 407 -3.18 -5.17 7.70
N SER A 408 -2.97 -5.66 8.92
CA SER A 408 -3.74 -5.25 10.09
C SER A 408 -2.83 -5.24 11.33
N VAL A 409 -3.24 -4.53 12.38
CA VAL A 409 -2.54 -4.55 13.67
C VAL A 409 -2.52 -5.95 14.29
N SER A 410 -3.56 -6.77 14.08
CA SER A 410 -3.58 -8.15 14.58
C SER A 410 -2.55 -9.05 13.88
N HIS A 411 -2.28 -8.85 12.59
CA HIS A 411 -1.15 -9.51 11.92
C HIS A 411 0.20 -9.08 12.49
N SER A 412 0.38 -7.79 12.80
CA SER A 412 1.60 -7.31 13.48
C SER A 412 1.77 -7.97 14.85
N ALA A 413 0.69 -8.14 15.60
CA ALA A 413 0.69 -8.83 16.90
C ALA A 413 1.05 -10.32 16.76
N PHE A 414 0.55 -10.96 15.70
CA PHE A 414 0.87 -12.34 15.36
C PHE A 414 2.35 -12.52 15.01
N ASP A 415 2.88 -11.63 14.16
CA ASP A 415 4.29 -11.65 13.78
C ASP A 415 5.21 -11.38 14.99
N LEU A 416 4.82 -10.44 15.85
CA LEU A 416 5.50 -10.16 17.12
C LEU A 416 5.60 -11.41 18.02
N ALA A 417 4.50 -12.16 18.18
CA ALA A 417 4.47 -13.36 19.00
C ALA A 417 5.39 -14.47 18.44
N ILE A 418 5.44 -14.63 17.12
CA ILE A 418 6.36 -15.57 16.48
C ILE A 418 7.81 -15.16 16.74
N GLU A 419 8.14 -13.89 16.53
CA GLU A 419 9.52 -13.39 16.68
C GLU A 419 9.99 -13.43 18.13
N PHE A 420 9.10 -13.23 19.10
CA PHE A 420 9.38 -13.42 20.52
C PHE A 420 9.69 -14.90 20.86
N GLY A 421 9.35 -15.83 19.97
CA GLY A 421 9.64 -17.25 20.07
C GLY A 421 8.63 -18.04 20.90
N PHE A 422 7.38 -17.58 21.00
CA PHE A 422 6.33 -18.34 21.67
C PHE A 422 6.11 -19.69 21.00
N SER A 423 5.99 -20.75 21.81
CA SER A 423 5.74 -22.11 21.28
C SER A 423 4.27 -22.37 20.98
N LYS A 424 3.37 -21.55 21.53
CA LYS A 424 1.92 -21.70 21.44
C LYS A 424 1.31 -20.32 21.29
N ILE A 425 0.54 -20.09 20.23
CA ILE A 425 -0.06 -18.78 19.94
C ILE A 425 -1.55 -18.98 19.70
N ALA A 426 -2.39 -18.33 20.51
CA ALA A 426 -3.84 -18.37 20.37
C ALA A 426 -4.40 -17.01 19.93
N LEU A 427 -5.40 -17.05 19.04
CA LEU A 427 -6.18 -15.89 18.63
C LEU A 427 -7.55 -15.92 19.33
N VAL A 428 -7.97 -14.80 19.94
CA VAL A 428 -9.33 -14.63 20.47
C VAL A 428 -9.92 -13.29 20.02
N GLY A 429 -11.21 -13.31 19.65
CA GLY A 429 -11.89 -12.14 19.10
C GLY A 429 -11.37 -11.72 17.73
N GLN A 430 -10.66 -12.60 17.02
CA GLN A 430 -10.18 -12.35 15.66
C GLN A 430 -11.21 -12.89 14.66
N ASP A 431 -12.45 -12.42 14.76
CA ASP A 431 -13.60 -13.05 14.11
C ASP A 431 -13.48 -13.07 12.59
N LEU A 432 -13.13 -11.92 12.00
CA LEU A 432 -13.16 -11.73 10.55
C LEU A 432 -14.51 -12.13 9.94
N ALA A 433 -15.56 -12.02 10.73
CA ALA A 433 -16.95 -12.33 10.41
C ALA A 433 -17.84 -11.34 11.17
N LEU A 434 -19.03 -11.12 10.64
CA LEU A 434 -20.08 -10.37 11.31
C LEU A 434 -20.75 -11.27 12.36
N SER A 435 -21.26 -10.68 13.44
CA SER A 435 -22.15 -11.37 14.37
C SER A 435 -23.48 -11.75 13.69
N GLU A 436 -24.28 -12.60 14.34
CA GLU A 436 -25.63 -12.94 13.85
C GLU A 436 -26.55 -11.71 13.71
N THR A 437 -26.29 -10.67 14.49
CA THR A 437 -27.00 -9.38 14.45
C THR A 437 -26.32 -8.35 13.54
N GLY A 438 -25.25 -8.71 12.84
CA GLY A 438 -24.55 -7.87 11.87
C GLY A 438 -23.45 -6.98 12.44
N GLU A 439 -23.05 -7.16 13.70
CA GLU A 439 -22.00 -6.36 14.34
C GLU A 439 -20.61 -6.78 13.82
N LEU A 440 -19.75 -5.80 13.54
CA LEU A 440 -18.38 -6.03 13.09
C LEU A 440 -17.37 -6.20 14.23
N TYR A 441 -17.71 -5.68 15.42
CA TYR A 441 -16.80 -5.60 16.56
C TYR A 441 -17.55 -5.82 17.87
N ALA A 442 -16.82 -6.16 18.93
CA ALA A 442 -17.36 -6.32 20.27
C ALA A 442 -17.89 -5.00 20.83
N ASN A 443 -18.86 -5.11 21.75
CA ASN A 443 -19.36 -3.97 22.49
C ASN A 443 -18.21 -3.19 23.15
N ASN A 444 -18.21 -1.87 22.96
CA ASN A 444 -17.18 -0.92 23.41
C ASN A 444 -15.83 -1.00 22.69
N ALA A 445 -15.73 -1.71 21.57
CA ALA A 445 -14.61 -1.53 20.65
C ALA A 445 -14.86 -0.29 19.78
N GLU A 446 -14.10 0.77 20.02
CA GLU A 446 -14.23 2.02 19.24
C GLU A 446 -13.44 1.91 17.94
N LEU A 447 -14.12 1.90 16.80
CA LEU A 447 -13.51 1.96 15.48
C LEU A 447 -14.30 2.92 14.58
N ASP A 448 -13.66 3.39 13.51
CA ASP A 448 -14.34 4.12 12.45
C ASP A 448 -15.34 3.18 11.73
N LEU A 449 -16.64 3.46 11.91
CA LEU A 449 -17.76 2.82 11.22
C LEU A 449 -18.43 3.77 10.23
N SER A 450 -17.71 4.79 9.75
CA SER A 450 -18.23 5.73 8.77
C SER A 450 -18.72 5.01 7.51
N PRO A 451 -19.71 5.57 6.78
CA PRO A 451 -20.18 5.01 5.52
C PRO A 451 -19.04 4.76 4.51
N ASN A 452 -18.04 5.63 4.49
CA ASN A 452 -16.85 5.47 3.66
C ASN A 452 -16.03 4.26 4.08
N ARG A 453 -15.80 4.06 5.39
CA ARG A 453 -15.07 2.89 5.90
C ARG A 453 -15.83 1.60 5.61
N MET A 454 -17.14 1.60 5.82
CA MET A 454 -18.03 0.48 5.52
C MET A 454 -18.00 0.10 4.03
N ALA A 455 -18.11 1.08 3.13
CA ALA A 455 -18.01 0.83 1.69
C ALA A 455 -16.65 0.23 1.29
N ASN A 456 -15.57 0.57 2.00
CA ASN A 456 -14.24 0.04 1.76
C ASN A 456 -14.03 -1.39 2.29
N LEU A 457 -14.92 -1.94 3.12
CA LEU A 457 -14.83 -3.33 3.58
C LEU A 457 -15.12 -4.32 2.44
N GLY A 458 -15.85 -3.87 1.42
CA GLY A 458 -16.23 -4.66 0.25
C GLY A 458 -17.47 -5.52 0.49
N GLU A 459 -17.86 -6.27 -0.54
CA GLU A 459 -19.08 -7.07 -0.54
C GLU A 459 -19.10 -8.12 0.56
N GLU A 460 -20.29 -8.35 1.13
CA GLU A 460 -20.55 -9.40 2.11
C GLU A 460 -20.91 -10.72 1.43
N PHE A 461 -20.43 -11.83 2.00
CA PHE A 461 -20.72 -13.18 1.52
C PHE A 461 -20.53 -14.21 2.63
N LYS A 462 -20.99 -15.44 2.41
CA LYS A 462 -20.85 -16.53 3.38
C LYS A 462 -19.56 -17.32 3.19
N THR A 463 -18.95 -17.74 4.30
CA THR A 463 -17.77 -18.60 4.31
C THR A 463 -17.84 -19.60 5.47
N LYS A 464 -16.91 -20.56 5.51
CA LYS A 464 -16.80 -21.54 6.59
C LYS A 464 -16.39 -20.85 7.91
N GLY A 465 -17.18 -21.05 8.94
CA GLY A 465 -16.98 -20.58 10.31
C GLY A 465 -16.23 -21.57 11.19
N PHE A 466 -15.89 -21.12 12.39
CA PHE A 466 -15.14 -21.86 13.41
C PHE A 466 -15.65 -23.29 13.64
N TYR A 467 -16.97 -23.49 13.76
CA TYR A 467 -17.59 -24.81 13.99
C TYR A 467 -17.86 -25.60 12.70
N GLY A 468 -17.41 -25.11 11.54
CA GLY A 468 -17.73 -25.66 10.23
C GLY A 468 -19.09 -25.24 9.66
N ASN A 469 -19.88 -24.48 10.42
CA ASN A 469 -21.09 -23.80 9.95
C ASN A 469 -20.76 -22.65 9.00
N GLU A 470 -21.75 -22.06 8.33
CA GLU A 470 -21.54 -20.83 7.57
C GLU A 470 -21.56 -19.59 8.49
N VAL A 471 -20.69 -18.63 8.21
CA VAL A 471 -20.67 -17.29 8.81
C VAL A 471 -20.59 -16.22 7.72
N THR A 472 -21.17 -15.04 7.97
CA THR A 472 -21.09 -13.90 7.05
C THR A 472 -19.76 -13.16 7.25
N THR A 473 -19.04 -12.90 6.17
CA THR A 473 -17.80 -12.11 6.14
C THR A 473 -17.88 -11.09 5.01
N ASN A 474 -16.83 -10.27 4.84
CA ASN A 474 -16.69 -9.35 3.71
C ASN A 474 -15.33 -9.53 3.02
N ALA A 475 -15.15 -8.88 1.86
CA ALA A 475 -13.92 -9.00 1.07
C ALA A 475 -12.64 -8.67 1.87
N SER A 476 -12.68 -7.65 2.73
CA SER A 476 -11.54 -7.24 3.55
C SER A 476 -11.21 -8.24 4.66
N PHE A 477 -12.23 -8.75 5.35
CA PHE A 477 -12.05 -9.74 6.41
C PHE A 477 -11.60 -11.09 5.84
N SER A 478 -12.17 -11.52 4.72
CA SER A 478 -11.70 -12.71 4.01
C SER A 478 -10.25 -12.56 3.56
N PHE A 479 -9.86 -11.38 3.11
CA PHE A 479 -8.46 -11.08 2.78
C PHE A 479 -7.53 -11.23 4.00
N PHE A 480 -7.92 -10.69 5.15
CA PHE A 480 -7.15 -10.88 6.38
C PHE A 480 -7.07 -12.36 6.79
N ALA A 481 -8.15 -13.13 6.61
CA ALA A 481 -8.16 -14.56 6.93
C ALA A 481 -7.17 -15.36 6.04
N GLN A 482 -7.04 -14.98 4.76
CA GLN A 482 -6.07 -15.60 3.84
C GLN A 482 -4.62 -15.37 4.28
N PHE A 483 -4.30 -14.22 4.87
CA PHE A 483 -2.96 -14.00 5.41
C PHE A 483 -2.65 -14.92 6.59
N TYR A 484 -3.61 -15.15 7.49
CA TYR A 484 -3.42 -16.14 8.56
C TYR A 484 -3.17 -17.54 7.99
N LYS A 485 -3.89 -17.95 6.94
CA LYS A 485 -3.61 -19.21 6.22
C LYS A 485 -2.18 -19.24 5.68
N HIS A 486 -1.74 -18.16 5.02
CA HIS A 486 -0.40 -18.06 4.46
C HIS A 486 0.69 -18.11 5.56
N PHE A 487 0.49 -17.37 6.65
CA PHE A 487 1.43 -17.36 7.76
C PHE A 487 1.47 -18.70 8.47
N ALA A 488 0.32 -19.36 8.67
CA ALA A 488 0.28 -20.71 9.25
C ALA A 488 1.06 -21.71 8.40
N LYS A 489 0.92 -21.66 7.07
CA LYS A 489 1.71 -22.52 6.17
C LYS A 489 3.22 -22.32 6.35
N GLN A 490 3.68 -21.07 6.45
CA GLN A 490 5.10 -20.75 6.69
C GLN A 490 5.55 -21.24 8.07
N VAL A 491 4.83 -20.86 9.12
CA VAL A 491 5.16 -21.17 10.52
C VAL A 491 5.20 -22.68 10.76
N ASN A 492 4.21 -23.42 10.24
CA ASN A 492 4.12 -24.88 10.40
C ASN A 492 5.21 -25.61 9.61
N ALA A 493 5.75 -25.01 8.54
CA ALA A 493 6.84 -25.59 7.76
C ALA A 493 8.23 -25.29 8.36
N GLU A 494 8.38 -24.13 9.02
CA GLU A 494 9.67 -23.61 9.46
C GLU A 494 9.92 -23.80 10.97
N THR A 495 8.86 -24.05 11.76
CA THR A 495 8.92 -24.03 13.22
C THR A 495 8.05 -25.11 13.86
N ASN A 496 8.21 -25.31 15.17
CA ASN A 496 7.34 -26.17 15.99
C ASN A 496 6.28 -25.37 16.77
N ILE A 497 5.97 -24.15 16.33
CA ILE A 497 4.97 -23.30 16.99
C ILE A 497 3.58 -23.87 16.71
N LYS A 498 2.79 -24.10 17.76
CA LYS A 498 1.39 -24.49 17.63
C LYS A 498 0.50 -23.26 17.56
N LEU A 499 -0.40 -23.25 16.58
CA LEU A 499 -1.29 -22.14 16.29
C LEU A 499 -2.73 -22.53 16.62
N PHE A 500 -3.40 -21.71 17.43
CA PHE A 500 -4.76 -21.98 17.90
C PHE A 500 -5.70 -20.86 17.50
N ASN A 501 -6.82 -21.22 16.90
CA ASN A 501 -7.96 -20.33 16.76
C ASN A 501 -8.88 -20.59 17.96
N CYS A 502 -9.10 -19.59 18.80
CA CYS A 502 -10.00 -19.63 19.96
C CYS A 502 -11.19 -18.67 19.80
N THR A 503 -11.53 -18.32 18.56
CA THR A 503 -12.56 -17.32 18.22
C THR A 503 -13.88 -18.00 17.84
N GLU A 504 -14.70 -18.35 18.86
CA GLU A 504 -15.95 -19.13 18.77
C GLU A 504 -17.15 -18.39 18.12
N GLY A 505 -16.89 -17.56 17.12
CA GLY A 505 -17.87 -16.89 16.27
C GLY A 505 -17.27 -16.42 14.94
N GLY A 506 -15.98 -16.67 14.72
CA GLY A 506 -15.24 -16.20 13.56
C GLY A 506 -15.20 -17.19 12.41
N VAL A 507 -14.43 -16.81 11.40
CA VAL A 507 -14.09 -17.66 10.25
C VAL A 507 -13.19 -18.84 10.64
N TYR A 508 -13.26 -19.91 9.86
CA TYR A 508 -12.32 -21.01 9.94
C TYR A 508 -10.96 -20.59 9.37
N LEU A 509 -9.95 -20.48 10.24
CA LEU A 509 -8.56 -20.23 9.83
C LEU A 509 -7.82 -21.54 9.52
N GLU A 510 -7.54 -21.79 8.24
CA GLU A 510 -6.77 -22.96 7.81
C GLU A 510 -5.34 -22.93 8.36
N GLY A 511 -4.85 -24.08 8.84
CA GLY A 511 -3.52 -24.22 9.46
C GLY A 511 -3.47 -23.92 10.96
N PHE A 512 -4.62 -23.63 11.58
CA PHE A 512 -4.79 -23.48 13.04
C PHE A 512 -5.60 -24.64 13.62
N ASP A 513 -5.34 -24.97 14.88
CA ASP A 513 -6.20 -25.84 15.68
C ASP A 513 -7.38 -25.05 16.25
N HIS A 514 -8.62 -25.45 15.95
CA HIS A 514 -9.84 -24.78 16.41
C HIS A 514 -10.32 -25.40 17.72
N ILE A 515 -10.07 -24.71 18.83
CA ILE A 515 -10.50 -25.13 20.18
C ILE A 515 -11.04 -23.94 20.96
N SER A 516 -11.91 -24.16 21.94
CA SER A 516 -12.39 -23.05 22.78
C SER A 516 -11.26 -22.44 23.59
N LEU A 517 -11.38 -21.15 23.94
CA LEU A 517 -10.36 -20.48 24.77
C LEU A 517 -10.16 -21.22 26.10
N LYS A 518 -11.26 -21.67 26.72
CA LYS A 518 -11.22 -22.46 27.95
C LYS A 518 -10.41 -23.75 27.81
N LYS A 519 -10.56 -24.46 26.68
CA LYS A 519 -9.80 -25.68 26.39
C LYS A 519 -8.32 -25.37 26.18
N PHE A 520 -8.00 -24.32 25.43
CA PHE A 520 -6.61 -23.86 25.26
C PHE A 520 -5.96 -23.54 26.61
N ILE A 521 -6.64 -22.80 27.48
CA ILE A 521 -6.11 -22.45 28.81
C ILE A 521 -5.80 -23.71 29.62
N LYS A 522 -6.72 -24.68 29.62
CA LYS A 522 -6.55 -25.93 30.36
C LYS A 522 -5.41 -26.80 29.82
N ASP A 523 -5.36 -26.98 28.50
CA ASP A 523 -4.53 -28.01 27.87
C ASP A 523 -3.14 -27.46 27.49
N GLU A 524 -3.04 -26.15 27.23
CA GLU A 524 -1.86 -25.55 26.60
C GLU A 524 -1.13 -24.52 27.49
N VAL A 525 -1.82 -23.90 28.45
CA VAL A 525 -1.23 -22.94 29.40
C VAL A 525 -0.88 -23.65 30.71
N VAL A 526 0.25 -24.37 30.71
CA VAL A 526 0.75 -25.12 31.87
C VAL A 526 1.80 -24.31 32.63
N ASN A 527 1.68 -24.22 33.96
CA ASN A 527 2.73 -23.70 34.83
C ASN A 527 3.63 -24.86 35.29
N THR A 528 4.90 -24.87 34.87
CA THR A 528 5.92 -25.67 35.58
C THR A 528 6.61 -24.81 36.63
N GLU A 529 7.01 -25.36 37.77
CA GLU A 529 7.65 -24.59 38.86
C GLU A 529 9.01 -23.96 38.46
N GLN A 530 9.65 -24.46 37.40
CA GLN A 530 10.94 -23.97 36.88
C GLN A 530 10.82 -22.83 35.87
N ASP A 531 9.59 -22.41 35.56
CA ASP A 531 9.32 -21.59 34.40
C ASP A 531 9.42 -20.10 34.74
N ARG A 532 10.38 -19.39 34.13
CA ARG A 532 10.53 -17.93 34.34
C ARG A 532 9.19 -17.23 34.07
N SER A 533 8.78 -16.35 34.98
CA SER A 533 7.58 -15.53 34.77
C SER A 533 7.79 -14.60 33.58
N ILE A 534 6.73 -14.27 32.85
CA ILE A 534 6.75 -13.33 31.72
C ILE A 534 7.49 -12.03 32.09
N ASN A 535 7.20 -11.47 33.27
CA ASN A 535 7.85 -10.25 33.77
C ASN A 535 9.36 -10.41 33.98
N SER A 536 9.81 -11.58 34.44
CA SER A 536 11.25 -11.84 34.61
C SER A 536 11.98 -11.96 33.28
N ILE A 537 11.32 -12.48 32.23
CA ILE A 537 11.88 -12.55 30.88
C ILE A 537 12.08 -11.13 30.34
N PHE A 538 11.06 -10.28 30.44
CA PHE A 538 11.17 -8.88 30.05
C PHE A 538 12.28 -8.13 30.79
N ALA A 539 12.39 -8.31 32.12
CA ALA A 539 13.41 -7.69 32.94
C ALA A 539 14.83 -8.19 32.62
N SER A 540 14.97 -9.40 32.06
CA SER A 540 16.26 -9.98 31.70
C SER A 540 16.89 -9.40 30.43
N VAL A 541 16.10 -8.70 29.62
CA VAL A 541 16.60 -8.04 28.40
C VAL A 541 17.22 -6.71 28.78
N ILE A 542 18.55 -6.65 28.71
CA ILE A 542 19.34 -5.45 29.03
C ILE A 542 19.81 -4.80 27.73
N ARG A 543 19.75 -3.46 27.69
CA ARG A 543 20.22 -2.67 26.55
C ARG A 543 21.75 -2.74 26.44
N ASP A 544 22.26 -2.97 25.23
CA ASP A 544 23.69 -2.82 24.94
C ASP A 544 24.04 -1.32 24.80
N GLU A 545 24.56 -0.72 25.87
CA GLU A 545 24.97 0.68 25.92
C GLU A 545 26.05 1.03 24.89
N LYS A 546 26.98 0.09 24.60
CA LYS A 546 28.04 0.33 23.61
C LYS A 546 27.48 0.36 22.20
N LYS A 547 26.57 -0.55 21.86
CA LYS A 547 25.84 -0.54 20.58
C LYS A 547 25.03 0.75 20.46
N TYR A 548 24.30 1.13 21.51
CA TYR A 548 23.50 2.35 21.57
C TYR A 548 24.33 3.60 21.25
N LEU A 549 25.43 3.85 21.97
CA LEU A 549 26.26 5.04 21.74
C LEU A 549 26.87 5.08 20.32
N LYS A 550 27.24 3.91 19.77
CA LYS A 550 27.76 3.80 18.41
C LYS A 550 26.69 4.14 17.36
N GLU A 551 25.47 3.64 17.53
CA GLU A 551 24.34 3.95 16.67
C GLU A 551 23.96 5.43 16.75
N LYS A 552 23.99 6.03 17.95
CA LYS A 552 23.76 7.47 18.15
C LYS A 552 24.66 8.32 17.25
N ALA A 553 25.97 8.04 17.28
CA ALA A 553 26.95 8.77 16.50
C ALA A 553 26.72 8.63 14.99
N LYS A 554 26.42 7.41 14.51
CA LYS A 554 26.10 7.18 13.10
C LYS A 554 24.81 7.87 12.67
N LEU A 555 23.80 7.85 13.54
CA LEU A 555 22.50 8.49 13.29
C LEU A 555 22.63 10.01 13.20
N ILE A 556 23.37 10.64 14.12
CA ILE A 556 23.68 12.08 14.04
C ILE A 556 24.38 12.43 12.72
N ARG A 557 25.37 11.61 12.30
CA ARG A 557 26.06 11.82 11.02
C ARG A 557 25.09 11.72 9.84
N PHE A 558 24.28 10.65 9.79
CA PHE A 558 23.26 10.45 8.77
C PHE A 558 22.27 11.61 8.70
N ILE A 559 21.79 12.11 9.83
CA ILE A 559 20.90 13.27 9.90
C ILE A 559 21.58 14.51 9.31
N LYS A 560 22.83 14.80 9.72
CA LYS A 560 23.60 15.95 9.20
C LYS A 560 23.85 15.86 7.70
N ASP A 561 24.19 14.68 7.20
CA ASP A 561 24.43 14.43 5.76
C ASP A 561 23.15 14.65 4.94
N ASN A 562 21.99 14.18 5.44
CA ASN A 562 20.70 14.42 4.80
C ASN A 562 20.25 15.89 4.86
N ILE A 563 20.52 16.61 5.95
CA ILE A 563 20.29 18.08 6.01
C ILE A 563 21.14 18.80 4.95
N LYS A 564 22.41 18.42 4.80
CA LYS A 564 23.30 18.99 3.77
C LYS A 564 22.76 18.71 2.37
N LEU A 565 22.33 17.47 2.10
CA LEU A 565 21.69 17.09 0.84
C LEU A 565 20.42 17.92 0.58
N GLY A 566 19.52 18.04 1.57
CA GLY A 566 18.29 18.83 1.43
C GLY A 566 18.55 20.31 1.15
N LYS A 567 19.58 20.90 1.78
CA LYS A 567 20.03 22.28 1.48
C LYS A 567 20.56 22.40 0.04
N GLU A 568 21.33 21.42 -0.45
CA GLU A 568 21.80 21.38 -1.84
C GLU A 568 20.63 21.26 -2.83
N VAL A 569 19.70 20.32 -2.59
CA VAL A 569 18.48 20.13 -3.40
C VAL A 569 17.64 21.41 -3.43
N LYS A 570 17.46 22.09 -2.29
CA LYS A 570 16.74 23.37 -2.21
C LYS A 570 17.39 24.43 -3.10
N ARG A 571 18.72 24.55 -3.05
CA ARG A 571 19.49 25.51 -3.85
C ARG A 571 19.38 25.21 -5.35
N LEU A 572 19.61 23.96 -5.75
CA LEU A 572 19.54 23.54 -7.16
C LEU A 572 18.13 23.72 -7.73
N SER A 573 17.10 23.31 -6.98
CA SER A 573 15.70 23.46 -7.38
C SER A 573 15.33 24.93 -7.56
N LYS A 574 15.79 25.83 -6.67
CA LYS A 574 15.55 27.28 -6.79
C LYS A 574 16.16 27.85 -8.07
N ILE A 575 17.37 27.42 -8.45
CA ILE A 575 18.03 27.84 -9.68
C ILE A 575 17.25 27.34 -10.91
N ALA A 576 16.96 26.04 -10.97
CA ALA A 576 16.25 25.46 -12.11
C ALA A 576 14.85 26.06 -12.28
N ILE A 577 14.09 26.22 -11.19
CA ILE A 577 12.77 26.89 -11.21
C ILE A 577 12.90 28.34 -11.67
N GLY A 578 13.93 29.06 -11.21
CA GLY A 578 14.17 30.44 -11.62
C GLY A 578 14.37 30.58 -13.12
N ILE A 579 15.11 29.66 -13.74
CA ILE A 579 15.32 29.63 -15.21
C ILE A 579 14.03 29.24 -15.93
N ALA A 580 13.36 28.18 -15.48
CA ALA A 580 12.11 27.68 -16.07
C ALA A 580 10.97 28.72 -16.05
N LYS A 581 10.99 29.66 -15.09
CA LYS A 581 9.98 30.72 -14.97
C LYS A 581 10.28 31.97 -15.78
N LYS A 582 11.44 32.08 -16.44
CA LYS A 582 11.73 33.22 -17.32
C LYS A 582 10.68 33.30 -18.44
N LYS A 583 10.33 34.52 -18.85
CA LYS A 583 9.41 34.75 -19.99
C LYS A 583 10.00 34.23 -21.30
N TYR A 584 11.31 34.37 -21.45
CA TYR A 584 12.10 33.86 -22.57
C TYR A 584 13.38 33.22 -22.01
N GLN A 585 13.74 32.03 -22.51
CA GLN A 585 14.98 31.32 -22.19
C GLN A 585 15.92 31.38 -23.39
N SER A 586 17.15 31.87 -23.21
CA SER A 586 18.22 31.73 -24.20
C SER A 586 18.72 30.28 -24.28
N GLU A 587 19.49 29.93 -25.31
CA GLU A 587 20.15 28.62 -25.38
C GLU A 587 21.06 28.34 -24.16
N GLU A 588 21.73 29.37 -23.64
CA GLU A 588 22.53 29.28 -22.42
C GLU A 588 21.64 28.97 -21.19
N ASP A 589 20.47 29.61 -21.09
CA ASP A 589 19.50 29.31 -20.04
C ASP A 589 19.01 27.86 -20.13
N LEU A 590 18.69 27.37 -21.33
CA LEU A 590 18.24 26.00 -21.55
C LEU A 590 19.33 24.98 -21.18
N SER A 591 20.57 25.22 -21.63
CA SER A 591 21.72 24.38 -21.31
C SER A 591 21.99 24.35 -19.79
N ARG A 592 21.90 25.52 -19.14
CA ARG A 592 22.05 25.63 -17.69
C ARG A 592 20.90 24.97 -16.94
N PHE A 593 19.67 25.11 -17.43
CA PHE A 593 18.49 24.45 -16.87
C PHE A 593 18.68 22.94 -16.90
N ASP A 594 19.03 22.39 -18.06
CA ASP A 594 19.24 20.95 -18.24
C ASP A 594 20.33 20.41 -17.30
N LEU A 595 21.47 21.11 -17.21
CA LEU A 595 22.55 20.75 -16.29
C LEU A 595 22.07 20.72 -14.82
N VAL A 596 21.36 21.75 -14.37
CA VAL A 596 20.95 21.90 -12.97
C VAL A 596 19.81 20.93 -12.63
N GLN A 597 18.84 20.74 -13.53
CA GLN A 597 17.73 19.81 -13.31
C GLN A 597 18.25 18.36 -13.28
N ASN A 598 19.13 17.97 -14.21
CA ASN A 598 19.72 16.63 -14.23
C ASN A 598 20.57 16.36 -12.98
N LYS A 599 21.35 17.37 -12.53
CA LYS A 599 22.08 17.28 -11.27
C LYS A 599 21.16 17.10 -10.07
N THR A 600 20.01 17.79 -10.06
CA THR A 600 19.00 17.65 -9.01
C THR A 600 18.43 16.24 -9.01
N ILE A 601 17.96 15.73 -10.16
CA ILE A 601 17.43 14.38 -10.30
C ILE A 601 18.46 13.34 -9.85
N LYS A 602 19.72 13.45 -10.29
CA LYS A 602 20.80 12.53 -9.89
C LYS A 602 21.06 12.51 -8.38
N LYS A 603 20.84 13.62 -7.68
CA LYS A 603 20.94 13.67 -6.21
C LYS A 603 19.75 12.98 -5.54
N LEU A 604 18.54 13.23 -6.05
CA LEU A 604 17.31 12.65 -5.53
C LEU A 604 17.29 11.12 -5.72
N THR A 605 17.66 10.62 -6.90
CA THR A 605 17.64 9.18 -7.21
C THR A 605 18.67 8.36 -6.43
N LYS A 606 19.71 9.02 -5.90
CA LYS A 606 20.70 8.37 -5.01
C LYS A 606 20.25 8.26 -3.56
N ASN A 607 19.15 8.93 -3.17
CA ASN A 607 18.64 8.91 -1.81
C ASN A 607 17.27 8.24 -1.78
N TYR A 608 17.19 7.13 -1.06
CA TYR A 608 16.01 6.27 -1.05
C TYR A 608 14.73 7.00 -0.59
N PHE A 609 14.83 7.85 0.43
CA PHE A 609 13.66 8.58 0.95
C PHE A 609 13.07 9.58 -0.05
N TYR A 610 13.90 10.20 -0.90
CA TYR A 610 13.40 11.01 -2.01
C TYR A 610 12.73 10.15 -3.08
N THR A 611 13.30 9.00 -3.44
CA THR A 611 12.69 8.10 -4.43
C THR A 611 11.33 7.57 -3.96
N LEU A 612 11.20 7.28 -2.66
CA LEU A 612 9.94 6.88 -2.06
C LEU A 612 8.93 8.02 -2.02
N GLY A 613 9.34 9.18 -1.49
CA GLY A 613 8.46 10.32 -1.29
C GLY A 613 7.99 11.02 -2.57
N LEU A 614 8.71 10.84 -3.68
CA LEU A 614 8.43 11.47 -4.98
C LEU A 614 8.11 10.44 -6.07
N GLN A 615 7.82 9.19 -5.72
CA GLN A 615 7.62 8.10 -6.70
C GLN A 615 6.60 8.48 -7.79
N LYS A 616 5.48 9.10 -7.39
CA LYS A 616 4.40 9.54 -8.28
C LYS A 616 4.87 10.65 -9.21
N GLU A 617 5.57 11.65 -8.67
CA GLU A 617 6.10 12.79 -9.42
C GLU A 617 7.16 12.35 -10.43
N ILE A 618 8.01 11.39 -10.06
CA ILE A 618 8.99 10.77 -10.95
C ILE A 618 8.28 10.07 -12.11
N TYR A 619 7.21 9.33 -11.84
CA TYR A 619 6.41 8.68 -12.87
C TYR A 619 5.81 9.69 -13.85
N ILE A 620 5.19 10.77 -13.35
CA ILE A 620 4.59 11.82 -14.21
C ILE A 620 5.66 12.53 -15.03
N LEU A 621 6.82 12.81 -14.45
CA LEU A 621 7.93 13.40 -15.17
C LEU A 621 8.35 12.51 -16.34
N LYS A 622 8.55 11.21 -16.11
CA LYS A 622 8.92 10.25 -17.16
C LYS A 622 7.86 10.17 -18.26
N ALA A 623 6.59 10.00 -17.88
CA ALA A 623 5.48 9.91 -18.85
C ALA A 623 5.32 11.20 -19.65
N GLY A 624 5.42 12.37 -19.00
CA GLY A 624 5.30 13.67 -19.65
C GLY A 624 6.45 13.98 -20.61
N VAL A 625 7.69 13.70 -20.19
CA VAL A 625 8.89 13.90 -21.01
C VAL A 625 8.93 12.96 -22.22
N ALA A 626 8.40 11.73 -22.10
CA ALA A 626 8.27 10.82 -23.24
C ALA A 626 7.14 11.23 -24.20
N ALA A 627 6.10 11.89 -23.68
CA ALA A 627 4.92 12.30 -24.43
C ALA A 627 5.12 13.61 -25.22
N ASP A 628 5.90 14.56 -24.70
CA ASP A 628 6.08 15.88 -25.30
C ASP A 628 7.55 16.28 -25.38
N ASN A 629 8.15 16.10 -26.55
CA ASN A 629 9.55 16.43 -26.82
C ASN A 629 9.80 17.92 -27.08
N SER A 630 8.77 18.78 -27.04
CA SER A 630 8.96 20.22 -27.21
C SER A 630 9.70 20.83 -26.03
N THR A 631 10.56 21.82 -26.26
CA THR A 631 11.27 22.55 -25.20
C THR A 631 10.32 23.08 -24.12
N ARG A 632 9.15 23.58 -24.52
CA ARG A 632 8.12 24.08 -23.61
C ARG A 632 7.51 22.97 -22.76
N GLY A 633 7.21 21.82 -23.35
CA GLY A 633 6.71 20.63 -22.67
C GLY A 633 7.68 20.10 -21.65
N GLN A 634 8.92 19.88 -22.08
CA GLN A 634 10.04 19.44 -21.26
C GLN A 634 10.24 20.34 -20.04
N ILE A 635 10.40 21.66 -20.23
CA ILE A 635 10.52 22.62 -19.13
C ILE A 635 9.30 22.55 -18.21
N GLY A 636 8.10 22.43 -18.79
CA GLY A 636 6.85 22.32 -18.05
C GLY A 636 6.81 21.14 -17.08
N PHE A 637 7.07 19.93 -17.56
CA PHE A 637 7.07 18.72 -16.71
C PHE A 637 8.18 18.76 -15.65
N HIS A 638 9.37 19.24 -16.01
CA HIS A 638 10.45 19.42 -15.04
C HIS A 638 10.10 20.48 -13.99
N LEU A 639 9.45 21.59 -14.36
CA LEU A 639 8.99 22.61 -13.41
C LEU A 639 7.96 22.04 -12.43
N ASP A 640 7.00 21.27 -12.92
CA ASP A 640 5.98 20.62 -12.09
C ASP A 640 6.62 19.63 -11.10
N PHE A 641 7.59 18.83 -11.58
CA PHE A 641 8.39 17.94 -10.74
C PHE A 641 9.18 18.71 -9.67
N LEU A 642 9.91 19.76 -10.06
CA LEU A 642 10.73 20.56 -9.15
C LEU A 642 9.89 21.27 -8.07
N ARG A 643 8.66 21.69 -8.37
CA ARG A 643 7.74 22.23 -7.36
C ARG A 643 7.42 21.18 -6.29
N SER A 644 7.08 19.96 -6.70
CA SER A 644 6.87 18.87 -5.74
C SER A 644 8.14 18.51 -4.96
N VAL A 645 9.31 18.54 -5.59
CA VAL A 645 10.61 18.37 -4.91
C VAL A 645 10.77 19.41 -3.81
N VAL A 646 10.45 20.69 -4.06
CA VAL A 646 10.53 21.75 -3.04
C VAL A 646 9.58 21.49 -1.88
N THR A 647 8.33 21.09 -2.14
CA THR A 647 7.35 20.76 -1.11
C THR A 647 7.81 19.59 -0.25
N PHE A 648 8.24 18.49 -0.87
CA PHE A 648 8.75 17.32 -0.16
C PHE A 648 10.03 17.64 0.63
N ASN A 649 11.00 18.30 0.00
CA ASN A 649 12.28 18.67 0.63
C ASN A 649 12.08 19.60 1.84
N THR A 650 11.03 20.42 1.83
CA THR A 650 10.69 21.26 3.00
C THR A 650 10.31 20.39 4.20
N LYS A 651 9.45 19.39 4.00
CA LYS A 651 9.09 18.42 5.06
C LYS A 651 10.31 17.58 5.48
N PHE A 652 11.09 17.11 4.52
CA PHE A 652 12.32 16.35 4.74
C PHE A 652 13.32 17.12 5.62
N LEU A 653 13.60 18.39 5.29
CA LEU A 653 14.48 19.24 6.09
C LEU A 653 13.90 19.49 7.49
N ALA A 654 12.60 19.73 7.60
CA ALA A 654 11.94 19.96 8.90
C ALA A 654 12.07 18.73 9.81
N ALA A 655 11.78 17.53 9.28
CA ALA A 655 11.92 16.27 9.99
C ALA A 655 13.34 16.08 10.52
N PHE A 656 14.36 16.10 9.63
CA PHE A 656 15.75 15.91 10.04
C PHE A 656 16.25 16.99 11.01
N THR A 657 15.84 18.25 10.85
CA THR A 657 16.23 19.32 11.78
C THR A 657 15.63 19.09 13.17
N LYS A 658 14.35 18.71 13.24
CA LYS A 658 13.68 18.35 14.50
C LYS A 658 14.36 17.14 15.15
N GLN A 659 14.67 16.09 14.39
CA GLN A 659 15.35 14.91 14.91
C GLN A 659 16.76 15.23 15.43
N LEU A 660 17.50 16.11 14.75
CA LEU A 660 18.83 16.54 15.22
C LEU A 660 18.74 17.22 16.59
N ALA A 661 17.73 18.07 16.79
CA ALA A 661 17.51 18.70 18.09
C ALA A 661 17.18 17.66 19.17
N LEU A 662 16.22 16.77 18.90
CA LEU A 662 15.76 15.76 19.86
C LEU A 662 16.88 14.80 20.28
N ILE A 663 17.68 14.31 19.33
CA ILE A 663 18.77 13.36 19.63
C ILE A 663 19.95 14.02 20.35
N SER A 664 20.09 15.35 20.21
CA SER A 664 21.13 16.13 20.88
C SER A 664 20.74 16.57 22.29
N ILE A 665 19.43 16.78 22.54
CA ILE A 665 18.90 17.21 23.85
C ILE A 665 18.70 16.03 24.82
N LYS A 666 18.31 14.84 24.32
CA LYS A 666 18.19 13.63 25.15
C LYS A 666 19.56 12.95 25.41
N ALA A 667 20.59 13.77 25.62
CA ALA A 667 21.95 13.42 26.04
C ALA A 667 22.17 13.98 27.44
#